data_AF-A0A4Q4SI40-F1
#
_entry.id   AF-A0A4Q4SI40-F1
#
_cell.length_a   1.000
_cell.length_b   1.000
_cell.length_c   1.000
_cell.angle_alpha   90.00
_cell.angle_beta   90.00
_cell.angle_gamma   90.00
#
_symmetry.space_group_name_H-M   'P 1'
#
loop_
_entity.id
_entity.type
_entity.pdbx_description
1 polymer ?
#
loop_
_entity_poly.entity_id
_entity_poly.type
_entity_poly.pdbx_seq_one_letter_code
_entity_poly.pdbx_strand_id
1 'polypeptide(L)'
;MDQEEEKVAPRVRFGELRLPDEEDGYATHERRHERNLSRRSSVGSLSIRSAGGARTVQPETALPITYRTLSIEIDEGQHKKQIEVKKAKEKAAVDLADLEWHTLAVHELCRRLSVDIEQGLSEDQAKRRLSEHGQNKMTPPPSGLLWKIIGYFFGGFGSILVVAGILVFIAWRPLGHPPAVANLALACVLIAVWLIQAAFNAWQDWSTSRVMASIGTMLPDQCIVVRNGSHASISALDLVPGDIIVIKQGNKLPADVRFVDISSDAMFDRAILTGESEPVVATIESTEDNYLETNNIGLQGTHCISGSCLGVCVATGDNTIFGRIAKLTSDPKTGMTPLQKEILRFVLIISLFITTVVILIVVLWAAWLRKSHPTWIDVPLLIVSCVSCAVAFMPEGLPIALTTSLTIVANIMRKNKILCKSLKTVETLGSVSVICSDKTGTLTKNKMVVTDIYAAGEEYTTDAARDMMAVFRSEKNLTVLSKPKQNIMDHVRILGGLCNSGEFDAATSHLPIAERKINGDATDQAILRLSEGLGSVAELRRDWKKVFEIAFNSKNKFMVRIMTPTNQTSTSNNATLMVKGAPDILLPRCDLLLNDKGEEVELTEAQRFRIETVKDSWSRQGKRVILLARKPTIVPFSSHPEKEVMVAAREGLTFVGIVGIVDPPRDEIPEVVRVLRGASIRIFMVTGDFKLTAQAIAEECGIISNSALVDDISALGRDGKIGTTKQSIVLSGPELITLNEAQWDQLCQYHEIVFARTTPEQKLRIVKEFQARDNIVGMTGDGVNDAPSLKAADIGIAMGSGSDIAIEAADMVLLDSFAAIIQAVQYGRLVYDNLKKTIVYLLPAGSFSELWPVVTNVAFGIPQILSSFLMIIICCLTDCAAAITLAYEKPEADVMLRPPRNPKKDRLVNARLIFHAYFVVGLLECFLAFTMSFWYMERKGVPFTAMWLKFGVYDEQYDPDYVTEVANQASSVYFVTLVIMQIFNLLATRTRRLSIFQQPPIFNKATQNWSLFPAMIFAIVVVFIFCYIPSLQDTIDTRTISVEHWFLPAAFGMGWLTIDEARKYCVRRWPNGLLAKIAW
;
A
#
# COMPACT_ATOMS: atom_id res chain seq x y z
N MET A 1 -48.05 -0.33 -30.03
CA MET A 1 -47.80 -1.49 -29.17
C MET A 1 -47.12 -1.08 -27.86
N ASP A 2 -47.74 -0.33 -26.95
CA ASP A 2 -49.04 0.40 -26.98
C ASP A 2 -49.06 1.55 -25.95
N GLN A 3 -49.84 2.60 -26.25
CA GLN A 3 -50.61 3.56 -25.40
C GLN A 3 -50.03 4.07 -24.05
N GLU A 4 -50.30 5.26 -23.52
CA GLU A 4 -50.92 6.57 -23.89
C GLU A 4 -50.47 7.54 -22.75
N GLU A 5 -50.15 8.84 -22.92
CA GLU A 5 -51.04 10.02 -22.98
C GLU A 5 -52.21 10.02 -21.95
N GLU A 6 -52.56 11.08 -21.20
CA GLU A 6 -52.00 12.44 -21.01
C GLU A 6 -52.69 13.15 -19.80
N LYS A 7 -52.21 14.35 -19.38
CA LYS A 7 -52.99 15.47 -18.72
C LYS A 7 -53.63 15.21 -17.32
N VAL A 8 -54.11 16.19 -16.50
CA VAL A 8 -53.80 17.61 -16.22
C VAL A 8 -54.37 17.99 -14.82
N ALA A 9 -53.83 19.00 -14.12
CA ALA A 9 -54.38 19.53 -12.84
C ALA A 9 -55.28 20.78 -13.04
N PRO A 10 -56.22 21.11 -12.11
CA PRO A 10 -56.04 22.36 -11.33
C PRO A 10 -56.82 22.53 -9.98
N ARG A 11 -56.31 23.43 -9.11
CA ARG A 11 -57.04 24.37 -8.18
C ARG A 11 -57.97 23.81 -7.05
N VAL A 12 -58.35 24.54 -5.98
CA VAL A 12 -57.73 25.52 -5.03
C VAL A 12 -58.81 26.07 -4.05
N ARG A 13 -58.42 26.48 -2.81
CA ARG A 13 -59.04 27.44 -1.82
C ARG A 13 -59.97 26.98 -0.65
N PHE A 14 -59.63 27.55 0.53
CA PHE A 14 -60.41 27.94 1.75
C PHE A 14 -61.24 26.89 2.53
N GLY A 15 -61.38 26.94 3.87
CA GLY A 15 -60.84 27.86 4.91
C GLY A 15 -60.01 27.10 5.98
N GLU A 16 -60.08 27.26 7.33
CA GLU A 16 -60.38 28.35 8.32
C GLU A 16 -60.39 27.69 9.75
N LEU A 17 -60.38 28.31 10.96
CA LEU A 17 -60.47 29.70 11.47
C LEU A 17 -59.89 29.79 12.93
N ARG A 18 -59.88 31.00 13.55
CA ARG A 18 -59.75 31.35 15.01
C ARG A 18 -58.41 31.20 15.78
N LEU A 19 -57.77 32.36 15.94
CA LEU A 19 -57.06 32.91 17.12
C LEU A 19 -58.08 33.37 18.21
N PRO A 20 -57.75 34.06 19.35
CA PRO A 20 -56.52 34.76 19.85
C PRO A 20 -55.85 34.07 21.08
N ASP A 21 -55.15 34.64 22.09
CA ASP A 21 -54.94 36.00 22.66
C ASP A 21 -53.47 36.17 23.20
N GLU A 22 -52.78 37.33 23.13
CA GLU A 22 -52.61 38.45 24.13
C GLU A 22 -51.82 38.11 25.44
N GLU A 23 -50.97 38.94 26.07
CA GLU A 23 -50.24 40.21 25.74
C GLU A 23 -49.07 40.46 26.76
N ASP A 24 -48.15 41.39 26.44
CA ASP A 24 -47.30 42.29 27.29
C ASP A 24 -46.61 41.91 28.64
N GLY A 25 -45.52 42.64 29.00
CA GLY A 25 -44.88 42.53 30.33
C GLY A 25 -43.50 43.20 30.53
N TYR A 26 -43.43 44.52 30.61
CA TYR A 26 -42.20 45.35 30.76
C TYR A 26 -41.43 45.24 32.12
N ALA A 27 -40.10 45.50 32.06
CA ALA A 27 -39.29 46.26 33.06
C ALA A 27 -38.98 45.65 34.47
N THR A 28 -37.98 46.06 35.28
CA THR A 28 -36.66 46.78 35.14
C THR A 28 -35.81 46.58 36.42
N HIS A 29 -34.53 47.04 36.41
CA HIS A 29 -33.64 47.29 37.57
C HIS A 29 -33.08 46.09 38.37
N GLU A 30 -31.98 46.19 39.13
CA GLU A 30 -30.66 46.86 38.93
C GLU A 30 -29.77 46.59 40.16
N ARG A 31 -28.46 46.33 39.95
CA ARG A 31 -27.26 46.76 40.74
C ARG A 31 -26.07 45.83 40.38
N ARG A 32 -24.88 46.31 39.95
CA ARG A 32 -23.86 47.14 40.66
C ARG A 32 -23.22 46.36 41.83
N HIS A 33 -21.91 46.36 42.09
CA HIS A 33 -20.70 47.09 41.61
C HIS A 33 -19.50 46.10 41.70
N GLU A 34 -18.33 46.18 41.03
CA GLU A 34 -17.75 47.11 40.04
C GLU A 34 -16.64 46.42 39.19
N ARG A 35 -15.97 47.16 38.29
CA ARG A 35 -14.62 46.84 37.74
C ARG A 35 -13.54 47.20 38.79
N ASN A 36 -12.28 46.75 38.75
CA ASN A 36 -11.26 46.93 37.70
C ASN A 36 -9.93 46.29 38.16
N LEU A 37 -9.07 45.86 37.22
CA LEU A 37 -7.68 46.36 37.15
C LEU A 37 -7.00 45.89 35.86
N SER A 38 -6.48 46.85 35.09
CA SER A 38 -5.74 46.59 33.84
C SER A 38 -4.28 47.02 33.99
N ARG A 39 -3.36 46.33 33.30
CA ARG A 39 -2.06 46.89 32.90
C ARG A 39 -1.60 46.34 31.56
N ARG A 40 -0.95 47.20 30.78
CA ARG A 40 -0.49 46.99 29.40
C ARG A 40 1.03 47.16 29.34
N SER A 41 1.73 46.15 28.82
CA SER A 41 3.05 46.27 28.15
C SER A 41 3.46 44.86 27.69
N SER A 42 3.53 44.43 26.42
CA SER A 42 3.95 45.01 25.12
C SER A 42 5.33 44.51 24.68
N VAL A 43 5.44 44.12 23.40
CA VAL A 43 6.67 43.78 22.64
C VAL A 43 7.30 42.40 22.93
N GLY A 44 7.61 41.64 21.87
CA GLY A 44 8.91 40.94 21.86
C GLY A 44 9.02 39.43 21.60
N SER A 45 8.31 38.82 20.65
CA SER A 45 8.91 37.77 19.78
C SER A 45 7.97 37.25 18.68
N LEU A 46 8.49 37.19 17.45
CA LEU A 46 7.88 36.50 16.31
C LEU A 46 8.44 35.07 16.23
N SER A 47 7.58 34.05 16.27
CA SER A 47 7.98 32.67 15.91
C SER A 47 6.79 31.84 15.37
N ILE A 48 6.48 32.11 14.10
CA ILE A 48 5.83 31.23 13.10
C ILE A 48 5.25 29.91 13.66
N ARG A 49 3.96 29.90 14.00
CA ARG A 49 3.19 28.68 14.34
C ARG A 49 1.71 28.75 13.94
N SER A 50 1.40 28.44 12.68
CA SER A 50 0.04 28.01 12.26
C SER A 50 0.00 27.44 10.84
N ALA A 51 0.11 26.12 10.71
CA ALA A 51 -0.43 25.31 9.61
C ALA A 51 -0.22 23.82 9.96
N GLY A 52 -1.23 22.96 10.15
CA GLY A 52 -2.66 23.15 9.94
C GLY A 52 -3.28 21.98 9.17
N GLY A 53 -3.01 20.74 9.59
CA GLY A 53 -3.45 19.53 8.87
C GLY A 53 -3.33 18.29 9.74
N ALA A 54 -4.43 17.87 10.37
CA ALA A 54 -4.45 16.74 11.28
C ALA A 54 -4.53 15.40 10.55
N ARG A 55 -3.70 14.42 10.96
CA ARG A 55 -3.94 12.97 10.75
C ARG A 55 -3.20 12.15 11.80
N THR A 56 -3.93 11.18 12.35
CA THR A 56 -3.59 10.30 13.48
C THR A 56 -2.20 9.67 13.42
N VAL A 57 -1.59 9.43 14.58
CA VAL A 57 -0.53 8.43 14.74
C VAL A 57 -1.06 7.04 14.35
N GLN A 58 -0.20 6.18 13.78
CA GLN A 58 -0.49 4.74 13.69
C GLN A 58 -0.33 4.15 15.09
N PRO A 59 -1.39 3.58 15.70
CA PRO A 59 -1.39 3.22 17.13
C PRO A 59 -0.21 2.32 17.48
N GLU A 60 0.15 1.39 16.60
CA GLU A 60 1.34 0.51 16.64
C GLU A 60 2.63 1.18 17.16
N THR A 61 2.88 2.45 16.82
CA THR A 61 4.13 3.16 17.19
C THR A 61 4.08 3.92 18.51
N ALA A 62 2.90 4.01 19.13
CA ALA A 62 2.68 4.68 20.41
C ALA A 62 2.04 3.74 21.46
N LEU A 63 1.48 2.61 21.04
CA LEU A 63 1.02 1.49 21.87
C LEU A 63 2.14 1.05 22.82
N PRO A 64 3.35 0.62 22.38
CA PRO A 64 4.48 0.27 23.27
C PRO A 64 4.83 1.30 24.33
N ILE A 65 4.91 2.58 23.94
CA ILE A 65 5.30 3.66 24.86
C ILE A 65 4.21 3.90 25.91
N THR A 66 2.95 3.86 25.48
CA THR A 66 1.80 4.18 26.34
C THR A 66 1.40 3.01 27.22
N TYR A 67 1.53 1.77 26.73
CA TYR A 67 1.39 0.54 27.50
C TYR A 67 2.40 0.50 28.65
N ARG A 68 3.70 0.69 28.37
CA ARG A 68 4.73 0.76 29.43
C ARG A 68 4.47 1.88 30.42
N THR A 69 4.05 3.05 29.94
CA THR A 69 3.69 4.18 30.82
C THR A 69 2.54 3.80 31.74
N LEU A 70 1.47 3.18 31.22
CA LEU A 70 0.31 2.75 32.01
C LEU A 70 0.65 1.61 32.98
N SER A 71 1.50 0.65 32.58
CA SER A 71 1.91 -0.45 33.45
C SER A 71 2.72 0.05 34.64
N ILE A 72 3.69 0.94 34.41
CA ILE A 72 4.43 1.63 35.48
C ILE A 72 3.51 2.51 36.33
N GLU A 73 2.55 3.24 35.73
CA GLU A 73 1.54 4.02 36.47
C GLU A 73 0.61 3.13 37.33
N ILE A 74 0.36 1.88 36.94
CA ILE A 74 -0.40 0.89 37.73
C ILE A 74 0.43 0.37 38.91
N ASP A 75 1.67 -0.06 38.69
CA ASP A 75 2.56 -0.56 39.74
C ASP A 75 2.88 0.53 40.79
N GLU A 76 3.23 1.75 40.34
CA GLU A 76 3.43 2.89 41.25
C GLU A 76 2.13 3.32 41.95
N GLY A 77 0.97 3.16 41.27
CA GLY A 77 -0.35 3.46 41.80
C GLY A 77 -0.77 2.52 42.93
N GLN A 78 -0.55 1.20 42.77
CA GLN A 78 -0.80 0.21 43.83
C GLN A 78 0.04 0.51 45.09
N HIS A 79 1.26 1.03 44.92
CA HIS A 79 2.12 1.47 46.02
C HIS A 79 1.70 2.80 46.70
N LYS A 80 0.76 3.58 46.15
CA LYS A 80 0.32 4.88 46.70
C LYS A 80 -1.19 5.04 46.76
N LYS A 81 -1.82 4.45 47.78
CA LYS A 81 -3.12 4.95 48.25
C LYS A 81 -2.95 6.36 48.84
N GLN A 82 -3.67 7.32 48.23
CA GLN A 82 -3.78 8.77 48.55
C GLN A 82 -2.70 9.71 47.95
N ILE A 83 -3.07 10.44 46.88
CA ILE A 83 -3.10 11.93 46.73
C ILE A 83 -3.31 12.31 45.23
N GLU A 84 -4.05 13.40 44.93
CA GLU A 84 -4.58 13.76 43.59
C GLU A 84 -3.53 14.26 42.54
N VAL A 85 -3.41 13.68 41.32
CA VAL A 85 -2.58 14.26 40.23
C VAL A 85 -3.10 14.08 38.77
N LYS A 86 -4.11 14.88 38.37
CA LYS A 86 -4.48 15.19 36.95
C LYS A 86 -5.28 14.15 36.13
N LYS A 87 -6.45 13.72 36.60
CA LYS A 87 -7.79 13.70 35.94
C LYS A 87 -8.01 13.16 34.49
N ALA A 88 -7.01 12.82 33.68
CA ALA A 88 -7.18 12.45 32.27
C ALA A 88 -6.36 11.22 31.85
N LYS A 89 -5.09 11.11 32.25
CA LYS A 89 -4.31 9.87 32.09
C LYS A 89 -4.55 8.90 33.24
N GLU A 90 -4.47 9.39 34.48
CA GLU A 90 -4.80 8.62 35.70
C GLU A 90 -6.12 7.85 35.57
N LYS A 91 -7.18 8.44 34.99
CA LYS A 91 -8.46 7.72 34.88
C LYS A 91 -8.32 6.44 34.06
N ALA A 92 -7.55 6.44 32.97
CA ALA A 92 -7.31 5.24 32.19
C ALA A 92 -6.47 4.20 32.96
N ALA A 93 -5.49 4.64 33.75
CA ALA A 93 -4.71 3.75 34.63
C ALA A 93 -5.57 3.14 35.75
N VAL A 94 -6.45 3.92 36.38
CA VAL A 94 -7.40 3.44 37.41
C VAL A 94 -8.45 2.51 36.81
N ASP A 95 -9.10 2.90 35.71
CA ASP A 95 -10.06 2.06 34.97
C ASP A 95 -9.42 0.74 34.46
N LEU A 96 -8.08 0.64 34.45
CA LEU A 96 -7.29 -0.57 34.12
C LEU A 96 -6.84 -1.36 35.36
N ALA A 97 -6.43 -0.69 36.45
CA ALA A 97 -6.07 -1.33 37.71
C ALA A 97 -7.26 -2.04 38.38
N ASP A 98 -8.49 -1.54 38.14
CA ASP A 98 -9.74 -2.13 38.63
C ASP A 98 -10.20 -3.38 37.83
N LEU A 99 -9.38 -3.93 36.91
CA LEU A 99 -9.71 -5.14 36.14
C LEU A 99 -9.33 -6.43 36.89
N GLU A 100 -10.32 -7.16 37.39
CA GLU A 100 -10.11 -8.39 38.18
C GLU A 100 -9.97 -9.70 37.38
N TRP A 101 -10.19 -9.73 36.05
CA TRP A 101 -10.44 -11.00 35.34
C TRP A 101 -9.26 -12.01 35.37
N HIS A 102 -8.03 -11.54 35.64
CA HIS A 102 -6.85 -12.38 35.84
C HIS A 102 -6.83 -13.13 37.18
N THR A 103 -7.25 -12.49 38.27
CA THR A 103 -7.22 -13.08 39.62
C THR A 103 -8.37 -14.07 39.88
N LEU A 104 -9.45 -13.98 39.10
CA LEU A 104 -10.59 -14.90 39.24
C LEU A 104 -10.22 -16.34 38.86
N ALA A 105 -10.73 -17.29 39.66
CA ALA A 105 -10.71 -18.70 39.33
C ALA A 105 -11.63 -19.01 38.13
N VAL A 106 -11.24 -19.96 37.28
CA VAL A 106 -11.95 -20.32 36.03
C VAL A 106 -13.45 -20.60 36.26
N HIS A 107 -13.81 -21.27 37.36
CA HIS A 107 -15.22 -21.57 37.66
C HIS A 107 -16.04 -20.30 38.00
N GLU A 108 -15.43 -19.28 38.61
CA GLU A 108 -16.09 -18.02 38.91
C GLU A 108 -16.18 -17.13 37.66
N LEU A 109 -15.14 -17.11 36.83
CA LEU A 109 -15.16 -16.48 35.50
C LEU A 109 -16.34 -17.00 34.66
N CYS A 110 -16.47 -18.32 34.53
CA CYS A 110 -17.55 -18.97 33.79
C CYS A 110 -18.94 -18.65 34.40
N ARG A 111 -19.03 -18.51 35.72
CA ARG A 111 -20.25 -18.11 36.43
C ARG A 111 -20.61 -16.62 36.21
N ARG A 112 -19.64 -15.70 36.34
CA ARG A 112 -19.83 -14.25 36.09
C ARG A 112 -20.25 -14.00 34.63
N LEU A 113 -19.63 -14.71 33.67
CA LEU A 113 -19.95 -14.60 32.24
C LEU A 113 -21.11 -15.49 31.78
N SER A 114 -21.64 -16.38 32.62
CA SER A 114 -22.71 -17.35 32.32
C SER A 114 -22.42 -18.19 31.05
N VAL A 115 -21.30 -18.92 31.09
CA VAL A 115 -20.73 -19.72 29.99
C VAL A 115 -20.36 -21.11 30.50
N ASP A 116 -20.47 -22.14 29.65
CA ASP A 116 -19.94 -23.48 29.90
C ASP A 116 -18.68 -23.73 29.06
N ILE A 117 -17.69 -24.47 29.58
CA ILE A 117 -16.38 -24.64 28.93
C ILE A 117 -16.44 -25.59 27.72
N GLU A 118 -17.26 -26.62 27.77
CA GLU A 118 -17.38 -27.62 26.70
C GLU A 118 -18.42 -27.20 25.65
N GLN A 119 -19.52 -26.55 26.08
CA GLN A 119 -20.61 -26.14 25.20
C GLN A 119 -20.47 -24.72 24.64
N GLY A 120 -19.74 -23.83 25.33
CA GLY A 120 -19.60 -22.43 24.96
C GLY A 120 -20.90 -21.63 25.13
N LEU A 121 -21.09 -20.60 24.30
CA LEU A 121 -22.34 -19.83 24.24
C LEU A 121 -23.34 -20.47 23.27
N SER A 122 -24.63 -20.27 23.54
CA SER A 122 -25.68 -20.51 22.55
C SER A 122 -25.78 -19.34 21.56
N GLU A 123 -26.28 -19.61 20.36
CA GLU A 123 -26.43 -18.56 19.33
C GLU A 123 -27.30 -17.39 19.78
N ASP A 124 -28.36 -17.63 20.54
CA ASP A 124 -29.29 -16.57 20.94
C ASP A 124 -28.73 -15.72 22.09
N GLN A 125 -27.91 -16.31 22.97
CA GLN A 125 -27.09 -15.56 23.91
C GLN A 125 -26.07 -14.68 23.17
N ALA A 126 -25.41 -15.21 22.13
CA ALA A 126 -24.44 -14.46 21.33
C ALA A 126 -25.11 -13.28 20.58
N LYS A 127 -26.23 -13.52 19.88
CA LYS A 127 -27.03 -12.48 19.20
C LYS A 127 -27.48 -11.39 20.17
N ARG A 128 -27.92 -11.76 21.38
CA ARG A 128 -28.30 -10.81 22.43
C ARG A 128 -27.10 -9.95 22.87
N ARG A 129 -25.98 -10.57 23.24
CA ARG A 129 -24.77 -9.84 23.67
C ARG A 129 -24.21 -8.94 22.57
N LEU A 130 -24.34 -9.32 21.31
CA LEU A 130 -23.93 -8.49 20.16
C LEU A 130 -24.79 -7.22 20.05
N SER A 131 -26.06 -7.27 20.48
CA SER A 131 -26.93 -6.09 20.58
C SER A 131 -26.68 -5.24 21.84
N GLU A 132 -26.19 -5.85 22.93
CA GLU A 132 -25.91 -5.16 24.20
C GLU A 132 -24.51 -4.49 24.23
N HIS A 133 -23.49 -5.13 23.65
CA HIS A 133 -22.11 -4.62 23.60
C HIS A 133 -21.71 -4.00 22.25
N GLY A 134 -22.46 -4.27 21.18
CA GLY A 134 -22.08 -3.92 19.81
C GLY A 134 -21.05 -4.88 19.20
N GLN A 135 -20.68 -4.64 17.94
CA GLN A 135 -19.63 -5.40 17.25
C GLN A 135 -18.25 -5.15 17.86
N ASN A 136 -17.40 -6.18 17.84
CA ASN A 136 -16.01 -6.12 18.30
C ASN A 136 -15.14 -5.28 17.33
N LYS A 137 -15.24 -3.94 17.46
CA LYS A 137 -14.58 -2.97 16.59
C LYS A 137 -14.28 -1.69 17.34
N MET A 138 -13.11 -1.10 17.11
CA MET A 138 -12.73 0.20 17.68
C MET A 138 -13.53 1.35 17.05
N THR A 139 -13.95 2.31 17.86
CA THR A 139 -14.62 3.54 17.43
C THR A 139 -13.60 4.45 16.75
N PRO A 140 -13.84 4.91 15.50
CA PRO A 140 -12.93 5.85 14.85
C PRO A 140 -12.92 7.21 15.59
N PRO A 141 -11.77 7.90 15.67
CA PRO A 141 -11.67 9.16 16.39
C PRO A 141 -12.61 10.22 15.81
N PRO A 142 -13.19 11.10 16.64
CA PRO A 142 -14.22 12.05 16.22
C PRO A 142 -13.67 12.98 15.13
N SER A 143 -14.23 12.90 13.94
CA SER A 143 -13.80 13.74 12.82
C SER A 143 -14.04 15.21 13.16
N GLY A 144 -12.98 16.00 13.23
CA GLY A 144 -13.03 17.46 13.47
C GLY A 144 -13.61 18.22 12.27
N LEU A 145 -14.87 17.95 11.93
CA LEU A 145 -15.51 18.33 10.67
C LEU A 145 -15.41 19.82 10.38
N LEU A 146 -15.59 20.68 11.39
CA LEU A 146 -15.47 22.13 11.27
C LEU A 146 -14.04 22.57 10.88
N TRP A 147 -13.02 22.04 11.54
CA TRP A 147 -11.62 22.27 11.17
C TRP A 147 -11.27 21.69 9.79
N LYS A 148 -11.88 20.56 9.43
CA LYS A 148 -11.74 19.93 8.11
C LYS A 148 -12.31 20.83 7.00
N ILE A 149 -13.48 21.41 7.24
CA ILE A 149 -14.14 22.37 6.34
C ILE A 149 -13.29 23.65 6.19
N ILE A 150 -12.82 24.23 7.30
CA ILE A 150 -11.87 25.37 7.25
C ILE A 150 -10.62 25.01 6.43
N GLY A 151 -10.12 23.78 6.58
CA GLY A 151 -9.00 23.26 5.78
C GLY A 151 -9.28 23.15 4.28
N TYR A 152 -10.52 22.92 3.85
CA TYR A 152 -10.89 22.91 2.42
C TYR A 152 -10.95 24.32 1.81
N PHE A 153 -11.31 25.34 2.60
CA PHE A 153 -11.38 26.74 2.18
C PHE A 153 -10.02 27.47 2.20
N PHE A 154 -9.23 27.28 3.25
CA PHE A 154 -7.97 28.01 3.47
C PHE A 154 -6.72 27.15 3.20
N GLY A 155 -6.88 25.89 2.81
CA GLY A 155 -5.77 25.01 2.43
C GLY A 155 -5.19 25.35 1.06
N GLY A 156 -3.86 25.32 0.95
CA GLY A 156 -3.15 25.53 -0.32
C GLY A 156 -3.49 26.88 -0.97
N PHE A 157 -3.77 26.84 -2.28
CA PHE A 157 -4.03 28.01 -3.11
C PHE A 157 -5.31 28.79 -2.73
N GLY A 158 -6.29 28.16 -2.06
CA GLY A 158 -7.52 28.83 -1.64
C GLY A 158 -7.30 30.05 -0.73
N SER A 159 -6.23 30.02 0.07
CA SER A 159 -5.78 31.16 0.89
C SER A 159 -5.34 32.37 0.05
N ILE A 160 -4.80 32.15 -1.15
CA ILE A 160 -4.39 33.21 -2.08
C ILE A 160 -5.60 33.74 -2.85
N LEU A 161 -6.51 32.86 -3.31
CA LEU A 161 -7.73 33.27 -4.01
C LEU A 161 -8.64 34.18 -3.17
N VAL A 162 -8.84 33.87 -1.89
CA VAL A 162 -9.67 34.73 -1.02
C VAL A 162 -9.01 36.07 -0.72
N VAL A 163 -7.69 36.12 -0.56
CA VAL A 163 -6.93 37.38 -0.41
C VAL A 163 -6.97 38.20 -1.71
N ALA A 164 -6.83 37.55 -2.87
CA ALA A 164 -6.99 38.16 -4.18
C ALA A 164 -8.38 38.78 -4.35
N GLY A 165 -9.45 38.04 -4.05
CA GLY A 165 -10.82 38.56 -4.10
C GLY A 165 -11.03 39.78 -3.19
N ILE A 166 -10.52 39.75 -1.96
CA ILE A 166 -10.57 40.88 -1.01
C ILE A 166 -9.79 42.10 -1.56
N LEU A 167 -8.60 41.90 -2.14
CA LEU A 167 -7.81 42.97 -2.74
C LEU A 167 -8.51 43.62 -3.94
N VAL A 168 -9.16 42.84 -4.80
CA VAL A 168 -9.94 43.37 -5.93
C VAL A 168 -11.21 44.08 -5.45
N PHE A 169 -11.87 43.60 -4.38
CA PHE A 169 -12.95 44.37 -3.73
C PHE A 169 -12.47 45.74 -3.24
N ILE A 170 -11.31 45.82 -2.58
CA ILE A 170 -10.71 47.07 -2.10
C ILE A 170 -10.33 48.00 -3.27
N ALA A 171 -9.84 47.43 -4.37
CA ALA A 171 -9.56 48.15 -5.61
C ALA A 171 -10.84 48.73 -6.25
N TRP A 172 -11.95 47.98 -6.23
CA TRP A 172 -13.26 48.49 -6.67
C TRP A 172 -13.76 49.62 -5.76
N ARG A 173 -13.83 49.40 -4.44
CA ARG A 173 -14.13 50.42 -3.42
C ARG A 173 -13.40 50.07 -2.10
N PRO A 174 -12.71 51.03 -1.44
CA PRO A 174 -12.84 52.48 -1.63
C PRO A 174 -11.91 53.09 -2.69
N LEU A 175 -10.97 52.35 -3.28
CA LEU A 175 -9.91 52.96 -4.12
C LEU A 175 -10.37 53.36 -5.54
N GLY A 176 -11.44 52.78 -6.08
CA GLY A 176 -11.92 53.03 -7.44
C GLY A 176 -12.84 54.24 -7.56
N HIS A 177 -12.37 55.29 -8.24
CA HIS A 177 -13.11 56.53 -8.49
C HIS A 177 -12.94 56.97 -9.97
N PRO A 178 -13.91 56.70 -10.87
CA PRO A 178 -15.16 55.95 -10.65
C PRO A 178 -14.92 54.44 -10.46
N PRO A 179 -15.86 53.72 -9.82
CA PRO A 179 -15.73 52.29 -9.53
C PRO A 179 -16.12 51.43 -10.76
N ALA A 180 -15.12 50.94 -11.51
CA ALA A 180 -15.33 50.13 -12.71
C ALA A 180 -16.08 48.80 -12.43
N VAL A 181 -17.09 48.47 -13.25
CA VAL A 181 -17.94 47.27 -13.07
C VAL A 181 -17.13 45.97 -13.23
N ALA A 182 -16.18 45.93 -14.16
CA ALA A 182 -15.30 44.79 -14.38
C ALA A 182 -14.52 44.37 -13.10
N ASN A 183 -14.11 45.31 -12.25
CA ASN A 183 -13.43 44.99 -10.99
C ASN A 183 -14.37 44.30 -9.99
N LEU A 184 -15.65 44.71 -9.92
CA LEU A 184 -16.64 44.02 -9.10
C LEU A 184 -16.91 42.61 -9.62
N ALA A 185 -17.07 42.46 -10.94
CA ALA A 185 -17.26 41.16 -11.57
C ALA A 185 -16.08 40.22 -11.29
N LEU A 186 -14.84 40.70 -11.45
CA LEU A 186 -13.62 39.95 -11.15
C LEU A 186 -13.53 39.52 -9.67
N ALA A 187 -13.88 40.40 -8.74
CA ALA A 187 -13.92 40.07 -7.31
C ALA A 187 -14.96 38.97 -7.00
N CYS A 188 -16.17 39.09 -7.56
CA CYS A 188 -17.21 38.07 -7.43
C CYS A 188 -16.79 36.71 -8.02
N VAL A 189 -16.10 36.71 -9.17
CA VAL A 189 -15.58 35.50 -9.83
C VAL A 189 -14.49 34.83 -8.99
N LEU A 190 -13.54 35.58 -8.43
CA LEU A 190 -12.50 35.04 -7.55
C LEU A 190 -13.11 34.35 -6.31
N ILE A 191 -14.16 34.94 -5.72
CA ILE A 191 -14.90 34.31 -4.61
C ILE A 191 -15.69 33.08 -5.08
N ALA A 192 -16.32 33.11 -6.26
CA ALA A 192 -17.02 31.95 -6.81
C ALA A 192 -16.07 30.77 -7.08
N VAL A 193 -14.91 31.03 -7.68
CA VAL A 193 -13.84 30.03 -7.90
C VAL A 193 -13.31 29.49 -6.57
N TRP A 194 -13.11 30.34 -5.57
CA TRP A 194 -12.70 29.91 -4.22
C TRP A 194 -13.72 28.96 -3.56
N LEU A 195 -15.02 29.26 -3.67
CA LEU A 195 -16.09 28.36 -3.18
C LEU A 195 -16.13 27.03 -3.95
N ILE A 196 -15.98 27.08 -5.28
CA ILE A 196 -15.92 25.90 -6.15
C ILE A 196 -14.71 25.03 -5.81
N GLN A 197 -13.54 25.62 -5.63
CA GLN A 197 -12.30 24.89 -5.30
C GLN A 197 -12.36 24.26 -3.90
N ALA A 198 -13.01 24.93 -2.93
CA ALA A 198 -13.29 24.32 -1.62
C ALA A 198 -14.25 23.12 -1.73
N ALA A 199 -15.27 23.20 -2.58
CA ALA A 199 -16.19 22.09 -2.85
C ALA A 199 -15.47 20.92 -3.57
N PHE A 200 -14.58 21.19 -4.53
CA PHE A 200 -13.72 20.17 -5.15
C PHE A 200 -12.77 19.53 -4.14
N ASN A 201 -12.12 20.31 -3.26
CA ASN A 201 -11.27 19.79 -2.19
C ASN A 201 -12.04 18.84 -1.24
N ALA A 202 -13.27 19.20 -0.87
CA ALA A 202 -14.14 18.36 -0.06
C ALA A 202 -14.56 17.07 -0.79
N TRP A 203 -14.97 17.16 -2.07
CA TRP A 203 -15.32 16.00 -2.89
C TRP A 203 -14.13 15.06 -3.14
N GLN A 204 -12.94 15.63 -3.36
CA GLN A 204 -11.68 14.92 -3.57
C GLN A 204 -11.30 14.07 -2.35
N ASP A 205 -11.34 14.66 -1.15
CA ASP A 205 -11.03 13.94 0.09
C ASP A 205 -12.15 12.96 0.50
N TRP A 206 -13.42 13.25 0.20
CA TRP A 206 -14.52 12.29 0.33
C TRP A 206 -14.36 11.08 -0.59
N SER A 207 -14.08 11.31 -1.88
CA SER A 207 -13.87 10.26 -2.88
C SER A 207 -12.65 9.40 -2.53
N THR A 208 -11.54 10.04 -2.12
CA THR A 208 -10.34 9.38 -1.59
C THR A 208 -10.68 8.51 -0.38
N SER A 209 -11.38 9.08 0.62
CA SER A 209 -11.75 8.37 1.84
C SER A 209 -12.64 7.16 1.55
N ARG A 210 -13.58 7.27 0.60
CA ARG A 210 -14.45 6.16 0.17
C ARG A 210 -13.67 5.03 -0.50
N VAL A 211 -12.65 5.33 -1.32
CA VAL A 211 -11.80 4.29 -1.92
C VAL A 211 -10.96 3.59 -0.84
N MET A 212 -10.38 4.33 0.11
CA MET A 212 -9.66 3.72 1.24
C MET A 212 -10.59 2.88 2.13
N ALA A 213 -11.81 3.32 2.39
CA ALA A 213 -12.81 2.55 3.13
C ALA A 213 -13.18 1.25 2.41
N SER A 214 -13.31 1.26 1.07
CA SER A 214 -13.56 0.04 0.27
C SER A 214 -12.38 -0.93 0.20
N ILE A 215 -11.19 -0.50 0.66
CA ILE A 215 -9.97 -1.30 0.74
C ILE A 215 -9.86 -1.98 2.11
N GLY A 216 -10.18 -1.26 3.19
CA GLY A 216 -10.15 -1.77 4.56
C GLY A 216 -11.19 -2.86 4.89
N THR A 217 -12.11 -3.19 3.97
CA THR A 217 -13.16 -4.22 4.16
C THR A 217 -12.86 -5.55 3.46
N MET A 218 -11.65 -5.75 2.90
CA MET A 218 -11.29 -6.97 2.16
C MET A 218 -10.47 -8.00 2.95
N LEU A 219 -10.18 -7.76 4.23
CA LEU A 219 -9.63 -8.76 5.14
C LEU A 219 -10.75 -9.23 6.09
N PRO A 220 -11.24 -10.47 5.95
CA PRO A 220 -12.20 -11.06 6.86
C PRO A 220 -11.45 -11.74 8.01
N ASP A 221 -11.19 -11.00 9.09
CA ASP A 221 -10.69 -11.60 10.34
C ASP A 221 -11.70 -12.68 10.79
N GLN A 222 -11.26 -13.94 10.74
CA GLN A 222 -12.04 -15.13 11.08
C GLN A 222 -11.43 -15.78 12.32
N CYS A 223 -12.26 -16.13 13.29
CA CYS A 223 -11.84 -16.78 14.52
C CYS A 223 -12.64 -18.07 14.76
N ILE A 224 -11.99 -19.06 15.38
CA ILE A 224 -12.61 -20.34 15.72
C ILE A 224 -13.16 -20.21 17.13
N VAL A 225 -14.48 -20.36 17.28
CA VAL A 225 -15.15 -20.35 18.59
C VAL A 225 -15.81 -21.69 18.90
N VAL A 226 -16.04 -21.97 20.18
CA VAL A 226 -16.96 -23.02 20.63
C VAL A 226 -18.34 -22.40 20.87
N ARG A 227 -19.34 -22.85 20.12
CA ARG A 227 -20.76 -22.52 20.33
C ARG A 227 -21.61 -23.78 20.14
N ASN A 228 -22.63 -23.97 20.98
CA ASN A 228 -23.46 -25.18 21.03
C ASN A 228 -22.66 -26.52 21.07
N GLY A 229 -21.49 -26.56 21.72
CA GLY A 229 -20.62 -27.75 21.77
C GLY A 229 -19.92 -28.08 20.45
N SER A 230 -19.81 -27.11 19.53
CA SER A 230 -19.21 -27.29 18.21
C SER A 230 -18.20 -26.19 17.89
N HIS A 231 -17.16 -26.52 17.13
CA HIS A 231 -16.21 -25.54 16.60
C HIS A 231 -16.80 -24.84 15.38
N ALA A 232 -17.09 -23.54 15.49
CA ALA A 232 -17.58 -22.70 14.40
C ALA A 232 -16.54 -21.65 14.02
N SER A 233 -16.40 -21.38 12.72
CA SER A 233 -15.60 -20.25 12.22
C SER A 233 -16.52 -19.03 12.03
N ILE A 234 -16.29 -17.96 12.77
CA ILE A 234 -17.09 -16.73 12.73
C ILE A 234 -16.21 -15.52 12.41
N SER A 235 -16.80 -14.40 11.98
CA SER A 235 -16.04 -13.15 11.91
C SER A 235 -15.69 -12.65 13.31
N ALA A 236 -14.46 -12.17 13.48
CA ALA A 236 -14.00 -11.53 14.71
C ALA A 236 -14.87 -10.32 15.12
N LEU A 237 -15.61 -9.71 14.19
CA LEU A 237 -16.56 -8.61 14.44
C LEU A 237 -17.81 -9.05 15.24
N ASP A 238 -18.21 -10.32 15.11
CA ASP A 238 -19.42 -10.90 15.70
C ASP A 238 -19.11 -11.73 16.97
N LEU A 239 -17.91 -11.51 17.52
CA LEU A 239 -17.44 -12.03 18.79
C LEU A 239 -17.95 -11.17 19.95
N VAL A 240 -18.38 -11.81 21.05
CA VAL A 240 -18.94 -11.17 22.24
C VAL A 240 -18.26 -11.62 23.53
N PRO A 241 -18.30 -10.83 24.62
CA PRO A 241 -17.84 -11.27 25.93
C PRO A 241 -18.52 -12.57 26.36
N GLY A 242 -17.71 -13.55 26.74
CA GLY A 242 -18.11 -14.93 27.05
C GLY A 242 -17.99 -15.93 25.88
N ASP A 243 -17.70 -15.52 24.64
CA ASP A 243 -17.33 -16.49 23.60
C ASP A 243 -16.06 -17.25 24.00
N ILE A 244 -16.05 -18.56 23.77
CA ILE A 244 -14.86 -19.40 23.94
C ILE A 244 -14.11 -19.47 22.61
N ILE A 245 -12.87 -19.01 22.60
CA ILE A 245 -12.01 -18.94 21.41
C ILE A 245 -10.99 -20.08 21.48
N VAL A 246 -10.83 -20.79 20.35
CA VAL A 246 -9.77 -21.79 20.15
C VAL A 246 -8.62 -21.11 19.42
N ILE A 247 -7.51 -20.92 20.11
CA ILE A 247 -6.34 -20.19 19.61
C ILE A 247 -5.24 -21.21 19.30
N LYS A 248 -4.65 -21.12 18.10
CA LYS A 248 -3.56 -21.99 17.64
C LYS A 248 -2.40 -21.13 17.16
N GLN A 249 -1.20 -21.73 17.14
CA GLN A 249 -0.02 -21.16 16.50
C GLN A 249 -0.35 -20.45 15.17
N GLY A 250 0.07 -19.18 15.06
CA GLY A 250 -0.17 -18.29 13.93
C GLY A 250 -1.38 -17.38 14.06
N ASN A 251 -2.36 -17.68 14.92
CA ASN A 251 -3.58 -16.86 15.03
C ASN A 251 -3.33 -15.54 15.80
N LYS A 252 -3.90 -14.45 15.29
CA LYS A 252 -4.14 -13.20 16.03
C LYS A 252 -5.22 -13.39 17.11
N LEU A 253 -5.07 -12.72 18.25
CA LEU A 253 -6.14 -12.61 19.23
C LEU A 253 -7.16 -11.55 18.77
N PRO A 254 -8.43 -11.94 18.51
CA PRO A 254 -9.45 -11.01 18.01
C PRO A 254 -9.97 -10.07 19.10
N ALA A 255 -9.72 -10.37 20.38
CA ALA A 255 -10.25 -9.71 21.57
C ALA A 255 -9.36 -10.03 22.78
N ASP A 256 -9.62 -9.39 23.93
CA ASP A 256 -8.97 -9.79 25.17
C ASP A 256 -9.62 -11.09 25.68
N VAL A 257 -8.80 -12.07 26.06
CA VAL A 257 -9.22 -13.40 26.52
C VAL A 257 -8.55 -13.77 27.85
N ARG A 258 -9.24 -14.54 28.66
CA ARG A 258 -8.69 -15.22 29.85
C ARG A 258 -8.45 -16.68 29.50
N PHE A 259 -7.21 -17.15 29.59
CA PHE A 259 -6.87 -18.54 29.23
C PHE A 259 -7.44 -19.54 30.25
N VAL A 260 -7.92 -20.68 29.75
CA VAL A 260 -8.61 -21.73 30.53
C VAL A 260 -7.94 -23.10 30.38
N ASP A 261 -7.49 -23.45 29.18
CA ASP A 261 -6.71 -24.67 28.88
C ASP A 261 -5.58 -24.33 27.91
N ILE A 262 -4.39 -24.91 28.08
CA ILE A 262 -3.13 -24.45 27.48
C ILE A 262 -2.15 -25.62 27.26
N SER A 263 -1.56 -25.73 26.07
CA SER A 263 -0.44 -26.67 25.83
C SER A 263 0.86 -26.20 26.48
N SER A 264 1.72 -27.14 26.90
CA SER A 264 2.97 -26.85 27.63
C SER A 264 4.05 -26.10 26.85
N ASP A 265 3.80 -25.81 25.57
CA ASP A 265 4.64 -25.04 24.64
C ASP A 265 3.98 -23.74 24.17
N ALA A 266 2.84 -23.33 24.76
CA ALA A 266 2.10 -22.14 24.36
C ALA A 266 2.84 -20.84 24.68
N MET A 267 3.11 -20.04 23.64
CA MET A 267 3.81 -18.75 23.75
C MET A 267 3.14 -17.67 22.90
N PHE A 268 3.16 -16.43 23.37
CA PHE A 268 2.51 -15.28 22.73
C PHE A 268 3.48 -14.12 22.46
N ASP A 269 3.34 -13.54 21.27
CA ASP A 269 4.01 -12.29 20.90
C ASP A 269 3.26 -11.10 21.49
N ARG A 270 3.88 -10.41 22.45
CA ARG A 270 3.34 -9.17 23.04
C ARG A 270 3.94 -7.90 22.42
N ALA A 271 4.85 -8.00 21.43
CA ALA A 271 5.66 -6.87 20.93
C ALA A 271 4.85 -5.68 20.40
N ILE A 272 3.66 -5.92 19.84
CA ILE A 272 2.75 -4.85 19.38
C ILE A 272 2.21 -3.97 20.54
N LEU A 273 2.23 -4.50 21.77
CA LEU A 273 1.80 -3.82 23.00
C LEU A 273 2.98 -3.47 23.93
N THR A 274 4.00 -4.30 24.09
CA THR A 274 5.16 -4.03 24.97
C THR A 274 6.32 -3.34 24.24
N GLY A 275 6.43 -3.54 22.93
CA GLY A 275 7.63 -3.21 22.14
C GLY A 275 8.78 -4.20 22.29
N GLU A 276 8.56 -5.36 22.93
CA GLU A 276 9.60 -6.37 23.18
C GLU A 276 9.29 -7.68 22.46
N SER A 277 10.23 -8.16 21.66
CA SER A 277 10.09 -9.35 20.80
C SER A 277 10.28 -10.68 21.53
N GLU A 278 10.35 -10.70 22.86
CA GLU A 278 10.54 -11.93 23.63
C GLU A 278 9.18 -12.65 23.83
N PRO A 279 9.04 -13.93 23.42
CA PRO A 279 7.78 -14.67 23.55
C PRO A 279 7.41 -14.92 25.01
N VAL A 280 6.21 -14.54 25.41
CA VAL A 280 5.70 -14.74 26.78
C VAL A 280 4.96 -16.08 26.86
N VAL A 281 5.30 -16.92 27.85
CA VAL A 281 4.66 -18.23 28.09
C VAL A 281 3.28 -18.03 28.73
N ALA A 282 2.24 -18.66 28.18
CA ALA A 282 0.88 -18.53 28.73
C ALA A 282 0.67 -19.42 29.97
N THR A 283 -0.10 -18.91 30.96
CA THR A 283 -0.44 -19.63 32.20
C THR A 283 -1.94 -19.65 32.47
N ILE A 284 -2.43 -20.64 33.23
CA ILE A 284 -3.86 -20.69 33.66
C ILE A 284 -4.06 -19.87 34.94
N GLU A 285 -3.09 -19.90 35.85
CA GLU A 285 -3.07 -19.10 37.09
C GLU A 285 -2.36 -17.76 36.86
N SER A 286 -2.71 -16.72 37.65
CA SER A 286 -2.11 -15.38 37.50
C SER A 286 -0.66 -15.41 37.96
N THR A 287 0.24 -14.85 37.17
CA THR A 287 1.66 -14.71 37.55
C THR A 287 1.91 -13.44 38.36
N GLU A 288 1.12 -12.40 38.12
CA GLU A 288 1.28 -11.08 38.74
C GLU A 288 -0.08 -10.45 39.07
N ASP A 289 -0.08 -9.45 39.97
CA ASP A 289 -1.26 -8.66 40.35
C ASP A 289 -1.61 -7.58 39.31
N ASN A 290 -0.66 -7.18 38.45
CA ASN A 290 -0.89 -6.24 37.37
C ASN A 290 -1.57 -6.96 36.18
N TYR A 291 -2.76 -6.48 35.79
CA TYR A 291 -3.54 -7.02 34.67
C TYR A 291 -2.80 -6.93 33.33
N LEU A 292 -1.88 -5.97 33.18
CA LEU A 292 -1.07 -5.84 31.98
C LEU A 292 0.02 -6.91 31.94
N GLU A 293 0.83 -7.12 32.97
CA GLU A 293 1.99 -8.02 32.85
C GLU A 293 1.69 -9.51 33.13
N THR A 294 0.54 -9.85 33.74
CA THR A 294 0.16 -11.25 33.97
C THR A 294 0.09 -12.09 32.68
N ASN A 295 0.51 -13.35 32.78
CA ASN A 295 0.61 -14.31 31.68
C ASN A 295 -0.68 -15.10 31.38
N ASN A 296 -1.74 -14.87 32.18
CA ASN A 296 -2.99 -15.63 32.08
C ASN A 296 -4.11 -14.94 31.29
N ILE A 297 -3.84 -13.70 30.86
CA ILE A 297 -4.63 -12.91 29.93
C ILE A 297 -3.91 -12.90 28.58
N GLY A 298 -4.63 -13.20 27.50
CA GLY A 298 -4.21 -12.88 26.15
C GLY A 298 -4.86 -11.56 25.71
N LEU A 299 -4.09 -10.63 25.16
CA LEU A 299 -4.59 -9.30 24.78
C LEU A 299 -4.93 -9.20 23.28
N GLN A 300 -5.94 -8.40 22.95
CA GLN A 300 -6.33 -8.14 21.57
C GLN A 300 -5.13 -7.65 20.74
N GLY A 301 -4.94 -8.27 19.57
CA GLY A 301 -3.85 -7.95 18.67
C GLY A 301 -2.52 -8.64 18.97
N THR A 302 -2.35 -9.36 20.08
CA THR A 302 -1.21 -10.28 20.25
C THR A 302 -1.38 -11.53 19.41
N HIS A 303 -0.31 -12.31 19.23
CA HIS A 303 -0.30 -13.48 18.34
C HIS A 303 0.27 -14.72 19.00
N CYS A 304 -0.30 -15.89 18.70
CA CYS A 304 0.21 -17.18 19.17
C CYS A 304 1.45 -17.60 18.36
N ILE A 305 2.62 -17.70 19.00
CA ILE A 305 3.89 -18.10 18.34
C ILE A 305 4.03 -19.62 18.29
N SER A 306 3.59 -20.33 19.32
CA SER A 306 3.66 -21.78 19.46
C SER A 306 2.54 -22.32 20.35
N GLY A 307 2.31 -23.64 20.29
CA GLY A 307 1.26 -24.31 21.04
C GLY A 307 -0.17 -24.00 20.60
N SER A 308 -1.10 -24.27 21.52
CA SER A 308 -2.54 -24.00 21.39
C SER A 308 -3.18 -23.79 22.75
N CYS A 309 -4.22 -22.95 22.82
CA CYS A 309 -4.98 -22.74 24.04
C CYS A 309 -6.48 -22.48 23.78
N LEU A 310 -7.26 -22.65 24.83
CA LEU A 310 -8.67 -22.28 24.94
C LEU A 310 -8.76 -21.02 25.82
N GLY A 311 -9.47 -19.99 25.36
CA GLY A 311 -9.65 -18.74 26.13
C GLY A 311 -11.07 -18.20 26.07
N VAL A 312 -11.58 -17.71 27.19
CA VAL A 312 -12.90 -17.03 27.27
C VAL A 312 -12.70 -15.55 26.99
N CYS A 313 -13.45 -14.98 26.04
CA CYS A 313 -13.42 -13.55 25.77
C CYS A 313 -13.93 -12.72 26.96
N VAL A 314 -13.13 -11.76 27.43
CA VAL A 314 -13.47 -10.89 28.57
C VAL A 314 -13.81 -9.45 28.16
N ALA A 315 -13.23 -8.94 27.06
CA ALA A 315 -13.53 -7.61 26.54
C ALA A 315 -13.42 -7.53 25.01
N THR A 316 -14.24 -6.68 24.39
CA THR A 316 -14.32 -6.46 22.94
C THR A 316 -14.33 -4.96 22.57
N GLY A 317 -13.96 -4.65 21.33
CA GLY A 317 -14.00 -3.29 20.77
C GLY A 317 -13.17 -2.27 21.56
N ASP A 318 -13.75 -1.10 21.83
CA ASP A 318 -13.12 -0.02 22.61
C ASP A 318 -12.75 -0.42 24.06
N ASN A 319 -13.31 -1.52 24.60
CA ASN A 319 -13.12 -1.90 25.99
C ASN A 319 -11.84 -2.72 26.25
N THR A 320 -11.20 -3.24 25.21
CA THR A 320 -9.94 -4.00 25.31
C THR A 320 -8.77 -3.13 25.72
N ILE A 321 -7.68 -3.73 26.19
CA ILE A 321 -6.41 -3.03 26.44
C ILE A 321 -5.94 -2.32 25.16
N PHE A 322 -5.99 -3.02 24.01
CA PHE A 322 -5.61 -2.44 22.71
C PHE A 322 -6.49 -1.24 22.35
N GLY A 323 -7.82 -1.36 22.46
CA GLY A 323 -8.78 -0.29 22.14
C GLY A 323 -8.63 0.93 23.04
N ARG A 324 -8.49 0.72 24.36
CA ARG A 324 -8.23 1.78 25.35
C ARG A 324 -6.96 2.55 25.02
N ILE A 325 -5.86 1.86 24.72
CA ILE A 325 -4.58 2.52 24.44
C ILE A 325 -4.60 3.18 23.05
N ALA A 326 -5.19 2.55 22.02
CA ALA A 326 -5.37 3.14 20.70
C ALA A 326 -6.11 4.49 20.75
N LYS A 327 -7.12 4.59 21.62
CA LYS A 327 -7.89 5.81 21.92
C LYS A 327 -7.05 6.90 22.58
N LEU A 328 -6.11 6.53 23.46
CA LEU A 328 -5.12 7.46 24.06
C LEU A 328 -4.01 7.87 23.09
N THR A 329 -3.65 7.02 22.12
CA THR A 329 -2.49 7.22 21.24
C THR A 329 -2.77 7.84 19.88
N SER A 330 -4.02 8.18 19.57
CA SER A 330 -4.46 8.66 18.25
C SER A 330 -3.90 10.05 17.82
N ASP A 331 -2.99 10.64 18.59
CA ASP A 331 -2.54 12.04 18.46
C ASP A 331 -1.50 12.23 17.31
N PRO A 332 -1.73 13.12 16.32
CA PRO A 332 -0.93 13.22 15.08
C PRO A 332 0.60 13.37 15.19
N LYS A 333 1.34 12.65 14.32
CA LYS A 333 2.76 12.93 13.99
C LYS A 333 2.98 13.05 12.48
N THR A 334 3.95 13.88 12.09
CA THR A 334 4.03 14.47 10.74
C THR A 334 5.19 13.95 9.88
N GLY A 335 4.87 13.39 8.71
CA GLY A 335 5.87 13.03 7.68
C GLY A 335 5.31 13.14 6.26
N MET A 336 5.97 13.95 5.41
CA MET A 336 5.60 14.16 4.00
C MET A 336 6.13 13.04 3.09
N THR A 337 5.33 12.60 2.12
CA THR A 337 5.75 11.63 1.09
C THR A 337 6.81 12.19 0.13
N PRO A 338 7.52 11.35 -0.64
CA PRO A 338 8.40 11.83 -1.71
C PRO A 338 7.66 12.72 -2.71
N LEU A 339 6.47 12.34 -3.17
CA LEU A 339 5.67 13.19 -4.06
C LEU A 339 5.19 14.49 -3.41
N GLN A 340 4.78 14.49 -2.14
CA GLN A 340 4.42 15.72 -1.42
C GLN A 340 5.62 16.66 -1.26
N LYS A 341 6.84 16.14 -1.04
CA LYS A 341 8.08 16.92 -1.01
C LYS A 341 8.39 17.54 -2.39
N GLU A 342 8.20 16.79 -3.48
CA GLU A 342 8.37 17.31 -4.85
C GLU A 342 7.31 18.36 -5.21
N ILE A 343 6.05 18.16 -4.83
CA ILE A 343 4.97 19.15 -5.03
C ILE A 343 5.23 20.41 -4.20
N LEU A 344 5.56 20.29 -2.91
CA LEU A 344 5.88 21.43 -2.07
C LEU A 344 7.06 22.23 -2.64
N ARG A 345 8.11 21.54 -3.13
CA ARG A 345 9.23 22.18 -3.81
C ARG A 345 8.79 22.91 -5.09
N PHE A 346 7.91 22.32 -5.89
CA PHE A 346 7.35 22.97 -7.08
C PHE A 346 6.53 24.23 -6.71
N VAL A 347 5.64 24.13 -5.73
CA VAL A 347 4.84 25.27 -5.22
C VAL A 347 5.76 26.38 -4.67
N LEU A 348 6.85 26.04 -3.99
CA LEU A 348 7.84 27.02 -3.52
C LEU A 348 8.62 27.68 -4.66
N ILE A 349 8.95 26.95 -5.73
CA ILE A 349 9.61 27.51 -6.94
C ILE A 349 8.67 28.50 -7.65
N ILE A 350 7.41 28.12 -7.83
CA ILE A 350 6.40 28.98 -8.48
C ILE A 350 6.05 30.19 -7.59
N SER A 351 5.88 30.00 -6.28
CA SER A 351 5.63 31.08 -5.30
C SER A 351 6.78 32.09 -5.27
N LEU A 352 8.03 31.63 -5.34
CA LEU A 352 9.20 32.51 -5.50
C LEU A 352 9.11 33.32 -6.79
N PHE A 353 8.78 32.68 -7.92
CA PHE A 353 8.65 33.36 -9.22
C PHE A 353 7.53 34.42 -9.21
N ILE A 354 6.33 34.09 -8.70
CA ILE A 354 5.23 35.04 -8.47
C ILE A 354 5.72 36.24 -7.67
N THR A 355 6.36 35.97 -6.53
CA THR A 355 6.80 37.02 -5.60
C THR A 355 7.82 37.94 -6.27
N THR A 356 8.78 37.40 -7.03
CA THR A 356 9.76 38.18 -7.79
C THR A 356 9.10 39.03 -8.88
N VAL A 357 8.16 38.48 -9.66
CA VAL A 357 7.49 39.20 -10.75
C VAL A 357 6.57 40.30 -10.22
N VAL A 358 5.77 40.03 -9.18
CA VAL A 358 4.89 41.02 -8.56
C VAL A 358 5.69 42.15 -7.90
N ILE A 359 6.80 41.84 -7.20
CA ILE A 359 7.70 42.87 -6.66
C ILE A 359 8.29 43.71 -7.80
N LEU A 360 8.72 43.10 -8.90
CA LEU A 360 9.28 43.82 -10.05
C LEU A 360 8.24 44.75 -10.72
N ILE A 361 6.99 44.30 -10.87
CA ILE A 361 5.87 45.13 -11.34
C ILE A 361 5.64 46.34 -10.42
N VAL A 362 5.55 46.12 -9.11
CA VAL A 362 5.35 47.18 -8.11
C VAL A 362 6.53 48.16 -8.08
N VAL A 363 7.77 47.68 -8.21
CA VAL A 363 8.98 48.53 -8.26
C VAL A 363 9.03 49.35 -9.54
N LEU A 364 8.77 48.77 -10.72
CA LEU A 364 8.70 49.52 -11.98
C LEU A 364 7.61 50.60 -11.93
N TRP A 365 6.44 50.25 -11.40
CA TRP A 365 5.34 51.19 -11.22
C TRP A 365 5.71 52.35 -10.28
N ALA A 366 6.23 52.05 -9.08
CA ALA A 366 6.51 53.06 -8.06
C ALA A 366 7.76 53.92 -8.39
N ALA A 367 8.78 53.34 -9.01
CA ALA A 367 10.04 54.04 -9.29
C ALA A 367 9.96 54.91 -10.55
N TRP A 368 9.25 54.45 -11.58
CA TRP A 368 9.20 55.07 -12.91
C TRP A 368 7.79 55.40 -13.38
N LEU A 369 6.91 54.40 -13.56
CA LEU A 369 5.64 54.59 -14.28
C LEU A 369 4.75 55.67 -13.64
N ARG A 370 4.61 55.65 -12.30
CA ARG A 370 3.85 56.65 -11.53
C ARG A 370 4.39 58.08 -11.65
N LYS A 371 5.66 58.26 -12.01
CA LYS A 371 6.29 59.58 -12.20
C LYS A 371 6.23 60.08 -13.64
N SER A 372 6.39 59.17 -14.61
CA SER A 372 6.44 59.51 -16.04
C SER A 372 5.07 59.46 -16.73
N HIS A 373 4.20 58.53 -16.33
CA HIS A 373 2.88 58.28 -16.93
C HIS A 373 1.81 58.10 -15.83
N PRO A 374 1.54 59.16 -15.03
CA PRO A 374 0.69 59.06 -13.83
C PRO A 374 -0.77 58.69 -14.11
N THR A 375 -1.24 58.81 -15.35
CA THR A 375 -2.61 58.51 -15.80
C THR A 375 -2.78 57.13 -16.43
N TRP A 376 -1.71 56.32 -16.56
CA TRP A 376 -1.77 55.05 -17.29
C TRP A 376 -2.20 53.85 -16.43
N ILE A 377 -1.70 53.76 -15.19
CA ILE A 377 -2.08 52.71 -14.23
C ILE A 377 -2.27 53.32 -12.86
N ASP A 378 -3.52 53.51 -12.46
CA ASP A 378 -3.88 53.90 -11.09
C ASP A 378 -3.67 52.77 -10.08
N VAL A 379 -3.72 53.10 -8.78
CA VAL A 379 -3.56 52.13 -7.68
C VAL A 379 -4.57 50.95 -7.76
N PRO A 380 -5.87 51.14 -8.09
CA PRO A 380 -6.79 50.02 -8.32
C PRO A 380 -6.33 49.09 -9.43
N LEU A 381 -5.89 49.63 -10.58
CA LEU A 381 -5.49 48.84 -11.73
C LEU A 381 -4.18 48.09 -11.43
N LEU A 382 -3.21 48.71 -10.75
CA LEU A 382 -2.01 48.03 -10.27
C LEU A 382 -2.34 46.83 -9.38
N ILE A 383 -3.29 46.96 -8.44
CA ILE A 383 -3.73 45.86 -7.57
C ILE A 383 -4.33 44.74 -8.41
N VAL A 384 -5.20 45.07 -9.38
CA VAL A 384 -5.79 44.09 -10.31
C VAL A 384 -4.70 43.40 -11.15
N SER A 385 -3.74 44.12 -11.73
CA SER A 385 -2.63 43.54 -12.49
C SER A 385 -1.76 42.61 -11.65
N CYS A 386 -1.45 43.00 -10.39
CA CYS A 386 -0.68 42.17 -9.46
C CYS A 386 -1.44 40.90 -9.05
N VAL A 387 -2.74 40.99 -8.79
CA VAL A 387 -3.62 39.85 -8.51
C VAL A 387 -3.72 38.92 -9.73
N SER A 388 -3.90 39.48 -10.92
CA SER A 388 -4.00 38.71 -12.18
C SER A 388 -2.72 37.90 -12.43
N CYS A 389 -1.57 38.56 -12.28
CA CYS A 389 -0.25 37.91 -12.34
C CYS A 389 -0.11 36.78 -11.30
N ALA A 390 -0.60 36.97 -10.07
CA ALA A 390 -0.51 35.95 -9.02
C ALA A 390 -1.45 34.74 -9.25
N VAL A 391 -2.55 34.93 -9.98
CA VAL A 391 -3.53 33.86 -10.30
C VAL A 391 -3.14 33.08 -11.56
N ALA A 392 -2.57 33.71 -12.60
CA ALA A 392 -2.04 33.01 -13.79
C ALA A 392 -1.00 31.93 -13.43
N PHE A 393 -0.12 32.22 -12.47
CA PHE A 393 0.86 31.24 -11.95
C PHE A 393 0.27 30.19 -10.98
N MET A 394 -1.05 30.03 -10.90
CA MET A 394 -1.72 29.12 -9.98
C MET A 394 -2.23 27.87 -10.72
N PRO A 395 -1.47 26.75 -10.74
CA PRO A 395 -1.83 25.56 -11.52
C PRO A 395 -2.91 24.74 -10.81
N GLU A 396 -4.14 25.25 -10.74
CA GLU A 396 -5.26 24.64 -10.01
C GLU A 396 -5.68 23.27 -10.58
N GLY A 397 -5.38 23.01 -11.86
CA GLY A 397 -5.53 21.67 -12.45
C GLY A 397 -4.59 20.61 -11.87
N LEU A 398 -3.46 20.99 -11.25
CA LEU A 398 -2.44 20.04 -10.78
C LEU A 398 -2.85 19.26 -9.51
N PRO A 399 -3.34 19.88 -8.41
CA PRO A 399 -3.87 19.13 -7.25
C PRO A 399 -5.01 18.17 -7.63
N ILE A 400 -5.87 18.59 -8.56
CA ILE A 400 -7.01 17.82 -9.04
C ILE A 400 -6.53 16.60 -9.83
N ALA A 401 -5.66 16.80 -10.83
CA ALA A 401 -5.09 15.72 -11.64
C ALA A 401 -4.26 14.72 -10.82
N LEU A 402 -3.52 15.21 -9.81
CA LEU A 402 -2.77 14.39 -8.85
C LEU A 402 -3.68 13.39 -8.13
N THR A 403 -4.71 13.87 -7.45
CA THR A 403 -5.55 12.99 -6.62
C THR A 403 -6.43 12.11 -7.51
N THR A 404 -6.84 12.61 -8.67
CA THR A 404 -7.53 11.84 -9.70
C THR A 404 -6.65 10.69 -10.20
N SER A 405 -5.40 10.95 -10.58
CA SER A 405 -4.42 9.94 -11.04
C SER A 405 -4.18 8.85 -10.00
N LEU A 406 -3.91 9.23 -8.74
CA LEU A 406 -3.74 8.29 -7.63
C LEU A 406 -5.01 7.45 -7.39
N THR A 407 -6.19 8.05 -7.48
CA THR A 407 -7.48 7.38 -7.26
C THR A 407 -7.84 6.44 -8.41
N ILE A 408 -7.54 6.79 -9.66
CA ILE A 408 -7.67 5.91 -10.83
C ILE A 408 -6.77 4.70 -10.66
N VAL A 409 -5.48 4.91 -10.37
CA VAL A 409 -4.50 3.83 -10.27
C VAL A 409 -4.81 2.91 -9.08
N ALA A 410 -5.19 3.43 -7.92
CA ALA A 410 -5.62 2.60 -6.79
C ALA A 410 -6.85 1.72 -7.15
N ASN A 411 -7.80 2.24 -7.95
CA ASN A 411 -8.92 1.44 -8.45
C ASN A 411 -8.53 0.39 -9.51
N ILE A 412 -7.48 0.65 -10.31
CA ILE A 412 -6.93 -0.33 -11.26
C ILE A 412 -6.19 -1.44 -10.49
N MET A 413 -5.33 -1.08 -9.55
CA MET A 413 -4.65 -2.01 -8.63
C MET A 413 -5.67 -2.92 -7.93
N ARG A 414 -6.74 -2.35 -7.36
CA ARG A 414 -7.82 -3.11 -6.72
C ARG A 414 -8.50 -4.11 -7.67
N LYS A 415 -8.76 -3.73 -8.93
CA LYS A 415 -9.32 -4.65 -9.95
C LYS A 415 -8.38 -5.80 -10.28
N ASN A 416 -7.07 -5.56 -10.16
CA ASN A 416 -6.02 -6.55 -10.44
C ASN A 416 -5.56 -7.26 -9.16
N LYS A 417 -6.43 -7.34 -8.13
CA LYS A 417 -6.20 -8.02 -6.84
C LYS A 417 -5.01 -7.49 -6.02
N ILE A 418 -4.59 -6.24 -6.25
CA ILE A 418 -3.55 -5.54 -5.47
C ILE A 418 -4.23 -4.60 -4.47
N LEU A 419 -4.00 -4.83 -3.17
CA LEU A 419 -4.58 -4.06 -2.07
C LEU A 419 -3.57 -3.03 -1.55
N CYS A 420 -3.76 -1.75 -1.89
CA CYS A 420 -2.92 -0.66 -1.36
C CYS A 420 -3.58 -0.05 -0.13
N LYS A 421 -3.02 -0.23 1.09
CA LYS A 421 -3.58 0.39 2.31
C LYS A 421 -3.53 1.93 2.28
N SER A 422 -2.71 2.49 1.40
CA SER A 422 -2.46 3.92 1.31
C SER A 422 -2.18 4.34 -0.14
N LEU A 423 -2.69 5.50 -0.55
CA LEU A 423 -2.33 6.10 -1.85
C LEU A 423 -0.83 6.45 -1.95
N LYS A 424 -0.13 6.57 -0.81
CA LYS A 424 1.31 6.84 -0.76
C LYS A 424 2.12 5.71 -1.42
N THR A 425 1.72 4.47 -1.11
CA THR A 425 2.33 3.21 -1.54
C THR A 425 2.41 3.08 -3.06
N VAL A 426 1.42 3.62 -3.77
CA VAL A 426 1.33 3.67 -5.24
C VAL A 426 2.52 4.42 -5.85
N GLU A 427 2.94 5.54 -5.26
CA GLU A 427 4.05 6.34 -5.77
C GLU A 427 5.41 5.68 -5.50
N THR A 428 5.62 5.19 -4.26
CA THR A 428 6.90 4.60 -3.87
C THR A 428 7.25 3.40 -4.73
N LEU A 429 6.27 2.55 -5.07
CA LEU A 429 6.48 1.37 -5.91
C LEU A 429 6.95 1.71 -7.33
N GLY A 430 6.58 2.87 -7.87
CA GLY A 430 7.11 3.38 -9.13
C GLY A 430 8.60 3.76 -9.08
N SER A 431 9.17 3.90 -7.87
CA SER A 431 10.53 4.34 -7.60
C SER A 431 11.44 3.23 -7.03
N VAL A 432 10.91 2.03 -6.74
CA VAL A 432 11.67 0.89 -6.17
C VAL A 432 12.82 0.50 -7.08
N SER A 433 14.02 0.34 -6.49
CA SER A 433 15.24 -0.10 -7.17
C SER A 433 15.76 -1.46 -6.69
N VAL A 434 15.36 -1.87 -5.49
CA VAL A 434 15.70 -3.16 -4.88
C VAL A 434 14.42 -3.78 -4.30
N ILE A 435 14.18 -5.06 -4.60
CA ILE A 435 13.18 -5.88 -3.92
C ILE A 435 13.93 -6.97 -3.15
N CYS A 436 13.88 -6.87 -1.82
CA CYS A 436 14.26 -7.97 -0.93
C CYS A 436 13.05 -8.90 -0.78
N SER A 437 13.21 -10.21 -0.96
CA SER A 437 12.12 -11.18 -0.84
C SER A 437 12.48 -12.33 0.07
N ASP A 438 11.60 -12.72 1.00
CA ASP A 438 11.70 -14.05 1.59
C ASP A 438 11.43 -15.13 0.53
N LYS A 439 11.93 -16.34 0.81
CA LYS A 439 11.80 -17.53 -0.04
C LYS A 439 10.49 -18.26 0.22
N THR A 440 10.13 -18.49 1.49
CA THR A 440 8.99 -19.30 1.93
C THR A 440 7.70 -18.52 1.68
N GLY A 441 6.71 -19.16 1.03
CA GLY A 441 5.36 -18.62 0.75
C GLY A 441 5.26 -17.37 -0.14
N THR A 442 6.34 -16.62 -0.30
CA THR A 442 6.45 -15.45 -1.17
C THR A 442 6.93 -15.89 -2.55
N LEU A 443 8.17 -16.38 -2.67
CA LEU A 443 8.68 -16.96 -3.93
C LEU A 443 8.23 -18.42 -4.14
N THR A 444 8.06 -19.17 -3.05
CA THR A 444 7.59 -20.57 -3.07
C THR A 444 6.09 -20.66 -2.79
N LYS A 445 5.52 -21.85 -3.02
CA LYS A 445 4.08 -22.10 -2.81
C LYS A 445 3.70 -22.29 -1.33
N ASN A 446 4.67 -22.39 -0.41
CA ASN A 446 4.50 -22.87 0.99
C ASN A 446 3.66 -24.16 1.04
N LYS A 447 3.98 -25.07 0.12
CA LYS A 447 3.28 -26.34 -0.11
C LYS A 447 4.34 -27.41 -0.31
N MET A 448 4.86 -27.89 0.80
CA MET A 448 5.78 -29.02 0.85
C MET A 448 5.19 -30.22 0.10
N VAL A 449 5.95 -30.77 -0.85
CA VAL A 449 5.60 -31.93 -1.68
C VAL A 449 6.78 -32.89 -1.69
N VAL A 450 6.51 -34.20 -1.58
CA VAL A 450 7.54 -35.22 -1.81
C VAL A 450 7.78 -35.32 -3.32
N THR A 451 9.03 -35.20 -3.76
CA THR A 451 9.44 -35.38 -5.16
C THR A 451 10.12 -36.72 -5.39
N ASP A 452 10.94 -37.16 -4.43
CA ASP A 452 11.85 -38.31 -4.56
C ASP A 452 11.73 -39.25 -3.35
N ILE A 453 11.94 -40.53 -3.59
CA ILE A 453 11.91 -41.61 -2.58
C ILE A 453 13.13 -42.50 -2.84
N TYR A 454 13.92 -42.82 -1.81
CA TYR A 454 15.02 -43.76 -1.91
C TYR A 454 14.77 -44.90 -0.92
N ALA A 455 14.64 -46.11 -1.46
CA ALA A 455 14.34 -47.32 -0.72
C ALA A 455 15.01 -48.52 -1.41
N ALA A 456 15.39 -49.54 -0.63
CA ALA A 456 16.07 -50.77 -1.04
C ALA A 456 17.42 -50.64 -1.83
N GLY A 457 17.75 -49.49 -2.40
CA GLY A 457 19.01 -49.23 -3.13
C GLY A 457 18.90 -48.24 -4.30
N GLU A 458 17.68 -47.89 -4.71
CA GLU A 458 17.36 -47.08 -5.89
C GLU A 458 16.60 -45.79 -5.52
N GLU A 459 16.67 -44.79 -6.42
CA GLU A 459 15.91 -43.54 -6.35
C GLU A 459 14.67 -43.62 -7.26
N TYR A 460 13.50 -43.28 -6.71
CA TYR A 460 12.20 -43.32 -7.38
C TYR A 460 11.52 -41.96 -7.33
N THR A 461 10.92 -41.53 -8.44
CA THR A 461 9.99 -40.40 -8.44
C THR A 461 8.63 -40.81 -7.86
N THR A 462 7.85 -39.84 -7.38
CA THR A 462 6.52 -40.15 -6.80
C THR A 462 5.53 -40.76 -7.80
N ASP A 463 5.65 -40.46 -9.10
CA ASP A 463 4.84 -41.10 -10.13
C ASP A 463 5.29 -42.54 -10.43
N ALA A 464 6.59 -42.82 -10.50
CA ALA A 464 7.10 -44.19 -10.62
C ALA A 464 6.67 -45.08 -9.43
N ALA A 465 6.63 -44.51 -8.22
CA ALA A 465 6.12 -45.21 -7.04
C ALA A 465 4.60 -45.46 -7.08
N ARG A 466 3.81 -44.55 -7.68
CA ARG A 466 2.36 -44.75 -7.94
C ARG A 466 2.14 -45.88 -8.95
N ASP A 467 2.86 -45.88 -10.06
CA ASP A 467 2.74 -46.90 -11.10
C ASP A 467 3.10 -48.30 -10.57
N MET A 468 4.18 -48.42 -9.80
CA MET A 468 4.56 -49.66 -9.11
C MET A 468 3.45 -50.15 -8.17
N MET A 469 2.81 -49.26 -7.41
CA MET A 469 1.69 -49.60 -6.52
C MET A 469 0.41 -49.94 -7.28
N ALA A 470 0.17 -49.35 -8.45
CA ALA A 470 -0.97 -49.68 -9.31
C ALA A 470 -0.84 -51.09 -9.91
N VAL A 471 0.33 -51.42 -10.45
CA VAL A 471 0.66 -52.78 -10.94
C VAL A 471 0.51 -53.81 -9.82
N PHE A 472 1.08 -53.52 -8.63
CA PHE A 472 1.00 -54.43 -7.48
C PHE A 472 -0.43 -54.72 -7.03
N ARG A 473 -1.32 -53.71 -7.00
CA ARG A 473 -2.74 -53.94 -6.69
C ARG A 473 -3.47 -54.73 -7.79
N SER A 474 -3.08 -54.58 -9.05
CA SER A 474 -3.61 -55.39 -10.17
C SER A 474 -3.26 -56.87 -10.00
N GLU A 475 -1.98 -57.21 -9.78
CA GLU A 475 -1.54 -58.60 -9.54
C GLU A 475 -2.25 -59.25 -8.34
N LYS A 476 -2.45 -58.47 -7.26
CA LYS A 476 -3.08 -58.93 -6.01
C LYS A 476 -4.55 -59.32 -6.18
N ASN A 477 -5.24 -58.76 -7.18
CA ASN A 477 -6.62 -59.15 -7.52
C ASN A 477 -6.71 -60.44 -8.36
N LEU A 478 -5.62 -60.88 -9.00
CA LEU A 478 -5.60 -62.12 -9.80
C LEU A 478 -5.09 -63.35 -9.03
N THR A 479 -4.37 -63.19 -7.91
CA THR A 479 -3.52 -64.26 -7.33
C THR A 479 -3.86 -64.64 -5.88
N VAL A 480 -5.06 -65.16 -5.65
CA VAL A 480 -5.59 -65.55 -4.32
C VAL A 480 -4.85 -66.75 -3.66
N LEU A 481 -4.05 -67.52 -4.42
CA LEU A 481 -3.48 -68.81 -3.99
C LEU A 481 -1.98 -68.79 -3.63
N SER A 482 -1.36 -67.62 -3.52
CA SER A 482 0.07 -67.49 -3.15
C SER A 482 0.29 -66.43 -2.09
N LYS A 483 1.33 -66.59 -1.25
CA LYS A 483 1.72 -65.57 -0.27
C LYS A 483 1.94 -64.23 -1.00
N PRO A 484 1.37 -63.12 -0.53
CA PRO A 484 1.59 -61.83 -1.19
C PRO A 484 3.07 -61.46 -1.11
N LYS A 485 3.68 -61.16 -2.25
CA LYS A 485 4.97 -60.46 -2.31
C LYS A 485 4.83 -59.17 -1.48
N GLN A 486 5.78 -58.88 -0.60
CA GLN A 486 5.80 -57.59 0.09
C GLN A 486 6.46 -56.57 -0.84
N ASN A 487 5.84 -55.40 -1.00
CA ASN A 487 6.36 -54.32 -1.83
C ASN A 487 6.93 -53.23 -0.91
N ILE A 488 8.18 -52.84 -1.14
CA ILE A 488 8.88 -51.79 -0.38
C ILE A 488 8.08 -50.47 -0.34
N MET A 489 7.35 -50.13 -1.40
CA MET A 489 6.52 -48.92 -1.47
C MET A 489 5.27 -49.00 -0.57
N ASP A 490 4.72 -50.19 -0.30
CA ASP A 490 3.63 -50.35 0.67
C ASP A 490 4.15 -50.14 2.11
N HIS A 491 5.42 -50.47 2.39
CA HIS A 491 6.06 -50.12 3.67
C HIS A 491 6.35 -48.63 3.82
N VAL A 492 6.80 -47.94 2.77
CA VAL A 492 6.93 -46.47 2.73
C VAL A 492 5.56 -45.81 2.96
N ARG A 493 4.51 -46.30 2.28
CA ARG A 493 3.12 -45.87 2.49
C ARG A 493 2.66 -46.08 3.94
N ILE A 494 2.83 -47.28 4.51
CA ILE A 494 2.44 -47.60 5.89
C ILE A 494 3.10 -46.64 6.88
N LEU A 495 4.42 -46.46 6.79
CA LEU A 495 5.17 -45.54 7.66
C LEU A 495 4.70 -44.09 7.47
N GLY A 496 4.55 -43.63 6.21
CA GLY A 496 4.14 -42.28 5.88
C GLY A 496 2.69 -41.92 6.24
N GLY A 497 1.78 -42.90 6.29
CA GLY A 497 0.37 -42.70 6.65
C GLY A 497 0.05 -42.91 8.14
N LEU A 498 0.75 -43.83 8.81
CA LEU A 498 0.51 -44.16 10.23
C LEU A 498 1.38 -43.35 11.18
N CYS A 499 2.66 -43.16 10.88
CA CYS A 499 3.57 -42.33 11.69
C CYS A 499 3.42 -40.84 11.30
N ASN A 500 2.19 -40.32 11.30
CA ASN A 500 1.84 -39.02 10.72
C ASN A 500 0.70 -38.32 11.47
N SER A 501 0.96 -37.09 11.93
CA SER A 501 0.02 -36.27 12.70
C SER A 501 -0.93 -35.44 11.83
N GLY A 502 -0.74 -35.44 10.51
CA GLY A 502 -1.65 -34.83 9.57
C GLY A 502 -2.98 -35.59 9.45
N GLU A 503 -4.09 -34.87 9.31
CA GLU A 503 -5.42 -35.43 9.04
C GLU A 503 -6.12 -34.69 7.89
N PHE A 504 -6.81 -35.42 7.02
CA PHE A 504 -7.57 -34.83 5.91
C PHE A 504 -8.85 -34.15 6.42
N ASP A 505 -9.13 -32.94 5.91
CA ASP A 505 -10.39 -32.23 6.16
C ASP A 505 -11.53 -32.90 5.36
N ALA A 506 -12.46 -33.52 6.08
CA ALA A 506 -13.59 -34.26 5.52
C ALA A 506 -14.45 -33.44 4.55
N ALA A 507 -14.58 -32.12 4.75
CA ALA A 507 -15.31 -31.24 3.86
C ALA A 507 -14.66 -31.17 2.46
N THR A 508 -13.34 -31.31 2.38
CA THR A 508 -12.56 -31.25 1.13
C THR A 508 -12.41 -32.61 0.42
N SER A 509 -12.99 -33.68 0.96
CA SER A 509 -12.86 -35.06 0.44
C SER A 509 -13.22 -35.23 -1.05
N HIS A 510 -14.13 -34.40 -1.56
CA HIS A 510 -14.57 -34.37 -2.97
C HIS A 510 -13.53 -33.77 -3.94
N LEU A 511 -12.49 -33.08 -3.44
CA LEU A 511 -11.45 -32.47 -4.25
C LEU A 511 -10.31 -33.46 -4.60
N PRO A 512 -9.51 -33.19 -5.65
CA PRO A 512 -8.29 -33.93 -5.96
C PRO A 512 -7.28 -33.93 -4.80
N ILE A 513 -6.46 -34.97 -4.68
CA ILE A 513 -5.53 -35.19 -3.54
C ILE A 513 -4.56 -33.99 -3.33
N ALA A 514 -4.18 -33.29 -4.40
CA ALA A 514 -3.33 -32.10 -4.33
C ALA A 514 -4.02 -30.85 -3.72
N GLU A 515 -5.34 -30.78 -3.79
CA GLU A 515 -6.18 -29.66 -3.31
C GLU A 515 -6.85 -29.96 -1.97
N ARG A 516 -6.99 -31.24 -1.60
CA ARG A 516 -7.46 -31.66 -0.27
C ARG A 516 -6.67 -30.96 0.83
N LYS A 517 -7.41 -30.33 1.75
CA LYS A 517 -6.85 -29.67 2.92
C LYS A 517 -6.45 -30.72 3.94
N ILE A 518 -5.28 -30.54 4.55
CA ILE A 518 -4.74 -31.41 5.58
C ILE A 518 -4.39 -30.54 6.76
N ASN A 519 -4.91 -30.89 7.93
CA ASN A 519 -4.59 -30.24 9.20
C ASN A 519 -3.36 -30.96 9.79
N GLY A 520 -2.21 -30.28 9.83
CA GLY A 520 -0.93 -30.83 10.28
C GLY A 520 0.25 -29.97 9.77
N ASP A 521 1.46 -30.22 10.27
CA ASP A 521 2.65 -29.50 9.81
C ASP A 521 2.99 -29.83 8.35
N ALA A 522 3.65 -28.92 7.64
CA ALA A 522 3.88 -29.06 6.20
C ALA A 522 4.68 -30.32 5.82
N THR A 523 5.58 -30.80 6.69
CA THR A 523 6.32 -32.07 6.48
C THR A 523 5.36 -33.25 6.48
N ASP A 524 4.46 -33.30 7.46
CA ASP A 524 3.47 -34.36 7.62
C ASP A 524 2.40 -34.32 6.54
N GLN A 525 1.95 -33.12 6.12
CA GLN A 525 1.07 -32.99 4.97
C GLN A 525 1.70 -33.56 3.69
N ALA A 526 2.98 -33.29 3.43
CA ALA A 526 3.68 -33.79 2.24
C ALA A 526 3.73 -35.33 2.23
N ILE A 527 4.13 -35.92 3.35
CA ILE A 527 4.24 -37.38 3.51
C ILE A 527 2.84 -38.04 3.53
N LEU A 528 1.80 -37.38 4.03
CA LEU A 528 0.43 -37.88 4.01
C LEU A 528 -0.16 -37.86 2.59
N ARG A 529 0.09 -36.81 1.80
CA ARG A 529 -0.28 -36.74 0.37
C ARG A 529 0.42 -37.83 -0.44
N LEU A 530 1.68 -38.13 -0.14
CA LEU A 530 2.36 -39.29 -0.71
C LEU A 530 1.63 -40.59 -0.34
N SER A 531 1.40 -40.84 0.95
CA SER A 531 0.79 -42.08 1.41
C SER A 531 -0.60 -42.31 0.79
N GLU A 532 -1.48 -41.31 0.80
CA GLU A 532 -2.82 -41.39 0.18
C GLU A 532 -2.73 -41.63 -1.34
N GLY A 533 -1.73 -41.01 -2.00
CA GLY A 533 -1.43 -41.26 -3.42
C GLY A 533 -0.94 -42.68 -3.73
N LEU A 534 -0.22 -43.31 -2.80
CA LEU A 534 0.19 -44.73 -2.90
C LEU A 534 -0.94 -45.70 -2.50
N GLY A 535 -1.95 -45.23 -1.75
CA GLY A 535 -3.20 -45.93 -1.45
C GLY A 535 -3.84 -45.46 -0.14
N SER A 536 -5.16 -45.58 -0.02
CA SER A 536 -5.93 -44.89 1.04
C SER A 536 -5.36 -45.06 2.45
N VAL A 537 -5.23 -43.94 3.17
CA VAL A 537 -4.81 -43.90 4.57
C VAL A 537 -5.96 -44.25 5.51
N ALA A 538 -7.21 -44.06 5.09
CA ALA A 538 -8.39 -44.45 5.87
C ALA A 538 -8.45 -45.98 6.10
N GLU A 539 -8.10 -46.76 5.08
CA GLU A 539 -7.95 -48.22 5.19
C GLU A 539 -6.86 -48.57 6.21
N LEU A 540 -5.66 -47.97 6.08
CA LEU A 540 -4.54 -48.22 6.98
C LEU A 540 -4.87 -47.88 8.45
N ARG A 541 -5.57 -46.77 8.70
CA ARG A 541 -5.99 -46.33 10.04
C ARG A 541 -7.13 -47.16 10.64
N ARG A 542 -7.85 -47.94 9.83
CA ARG A 542 -8.81 -48.96 10.33
C ARG A 542 -8.10 -50.27 10.67
N ASP A 543 -7.16 -50.67 9.81
CA ASP A 543 -6.47 -51.95 9.91
C ASP A 543 -5.33 -51.94 10.95
N TRP A 544 -4.93 -50.76 11.44
CA TRP A 544 -3.96 -50.55 12.53
C TRP A 544 -4.46 -49.62 13.63
N LYS A 545 -4.36 -50.06 14.89
CA LYS A 545 -4.68 -49.29 16.10
C LYS A 545 -3.43 -48.58 16.65
N LYS A 546 -3.56 -47.29 16.99
CA LYS A 546 -2.52 -46.53 17.71
C LYS A 546 -2.50 -46.93 19.19
N VAL A 547 -1.34 -47.28 19.73
CA VAL A 547 -1.12 -47.66 21.14
C VAL A 547 -0.44 -46.54 21.91
N PHE A 548 0.62 -45.95 21.35
CA PHE A 548 1.39 -44.88 21.99
C PHE A 548 1.99 -43.93 20.94
N GLU A 549 2.32 -42.71 21.35
CA GLU A 549 2.82 -41.64 20.48
C GLU A 549 3.77 -40.71 21.26
N ILE A 550 4.89 -40.36 20.62
CA ILE A 550 5.76 -39.25 21.00
C ILE A 550 5.77 -38.29 19.82
N ALA A 551 5.14 -37.12 20.01
CA ALA A 551 5.08 -36.06 19.01
C ALA A 551 6.49 -35.56 18.63
N PHE A 552 6.61 -34.94 17.45
CA PHE A 552 7.87 -34.32 17.05
C PHE A 552 8.29 -33.22 18.03
N ASN A 553 9.55 -33.24 18.47
CA ASN A 553 10.12 -32.21 19.33
C ASN A 553 11.46 -31.74 18.76
N SER A 554 11.65 -30.42 18.63
CA SER A 554 12.87 -29.81 18.05
C SER A 554 14.18 -30.17 18.77
N LYS A 555 14.13 -30.59 20.04
CA LYS A 555 15.30 -31.11 20.78
C LYS A 555 15.67 -32.52 20.30
N ASN A 556 14.69 -33.37 20.00
CA ASN A 556 14.87 -34.76 19.58
C ASN A 556 15.05 -34.91 18.06
N LYS A 557 14.36 -34.08 17.27
CA LYS A 557 14.26 -34.08 15.79
C LYS A 557 13.73 -35.37 15.15
N PHE A 558 12.97 -36.17 15.90
CA PHE A 558 12.20 -37.30 15.40
C PHE A 558 10.83 -37.39 16.11
N MET A 559 9.92 -38.16 15.51
CA MET A 559 8.58 -38.50 16.02
C MET A 559 8.46 -40.03 16.06
N VAL A 560 7.81 -40.57 17.09
CA VAL A 560 7.60 -42.02 17.26
C VAL A 560 6.10 -42.32 17.40
N ARG A 561 5.62 -43.38 16.76
CA ARG A 561 4.32 -44.01 17.08
C ARG A 561 4.47 -45.51 17.25
N ILE A 562 3.62 -46.08 18.08
CA ILE A 562 3.53 -47.53 18.28
C ILE A 562 2.13 -47.97 17.83
N MET A 563 2.12 -48.88 16.86
CA MET A 563 0.91 -49.35 16.19
C MET A 563 0.77 -50.88 16.37
N THR A 564 -0.44 -51.37 16.55
CA THR A 564 -0.77 -52.81 16.53
C THR A 564 -1.80 -53.11 15.43
N PRO A 565 -1.71 -54.24 14.70
CA PRO A 565 -2.72 -54.60 13.70
C PRO A 565 -4.06 -54.94 14.37
N THR A 566 -5.17 -54.40 13.86
CA THR A 566 -6.52 -54.59 14.41
C THR A 566 -7.00 -56.05 14.33
N ASN A 567 -6.46 -56.83 13.37
CA ASN A 567 -6.90 -58.20 13.08
C ASN A 567 -6.19 -59.31 13.89
N GLN A 568 -5.41 -58.99 14.92
CA GLN A 568 -4.78 -60.01 15.77
C GLN A 568 -5.76 -60.51 16.85
N THR A 569 -5.92 -61.84 16.94
CA THR A 569 -6.52 -62.49 18.11
C THR A 569 -5.69 -62.23 19.36
N SER A 570 -6.33 -62.21 20.53
CA SER A 570 -5.87 -61.62 21.80
C SER A 570 -4.63 -62.26 22.47
N THR A 571 -3.82 -63.02 21.73
CA THR A 571 -2.71 -63.84 22.25
C THR A 571 -1.33 -63.46 21.68
N SER A 572 -1.22 -62.51 20.75
CA SER A 572 0.06 -61.99 20.25
C SER A 572 0.22 -60.50 20.55
N ASN A 573 1.16 -60.14 21.43
CA ASN A 573 1.43 -58.74 21.79
C ASN A 573 2.35 -58.03 20.76
N ASN A 574 2.19 -58.33 19.47
CA ASN A 574 3.10 -57.88 18.41
C ASN A 574 2.75 -56.47 17.94
N ALA A 575 3.48 -55.48 18.44
CA ALA A 575 3.42 -54.10 18.00
C ALA A 575 4.58 -53.75 17.05
N THR A 576 4.45 -52.63 16.35
CA THR A 576 5.52 -52.03 15.55
C THR A 576 5.76 -50.61 16.03
N LEU A 577 6.99 -50.34 16.48
CA LEU A 577 7.49 -48.99 16.67
C LEU A 577 7.84 -48.43 15.28
N MET A 578 7.27 -47.28 14.97
CA MET A 578 7.46 -46.54 13.74
C MET A 578 8.08 -45.19 14.08
N VAL A 579 9.15 -44.80 13.38
CA VAL A 579 9.87 -43.56 13.65
C VAL A 579 10.22 -42.84 12.35
N LYS A 580 10.12 -41.51 12.39
CA LYS A 580 10.59 -40.63 11.31
C LYS A 580 11.34 -39.43 11.87
N GLY A 581 12.26 -38.86 11.11
CA GLY A 581 13.01 -37.68 11.55
C GLY A 581 14.22 -37.34 10.70
N ALA A 582 15.12 -36.54 11.28
CA ALA A 582 16.36 -36.11 10.63
C ALA A 582 17.28 -37.33 10.34
N PRO A 583 17.75 -37.52 9.08
CA PRO A 583 18.63 -38.62 8.73
C PRO A 583 19.89 -38.69 9.59
N ASP A 584 20.55 -37.56 9.89
CA ASP A 584 21.78 -37.51 10.67
C ASP A 584 21.60 -37.96 12.14
N ILE A 585 20.36 -38.05 12.64
CA ILE A 585 20.04 -38.52 13.99
C ILE A 585 19.52 -39.97 14.01
N LEU A 586 18.88 -40.43 12.94
CA LEU A 586 18.29 -41.78 12.86
C LEU A 586 19.16 -42.79 12.11
N LEU A 587 19.93 -42.39 11.11
CA LEU A 587 20.82 -43.30 10.38
C LEU A 587 21.88 -43.94 11.30
N PRO A 588 22.49 -43.24 12.27
CA PRO A 588 23.38 -43.87 13.26
C PRO A 588 22.72 -44.83 14.25
N ARG A 589 21.40 -45.04 14.15
CA ARG A 589 20.58 -45.93 14.99
C ARG A 589 19.97 -47.10 14.21
N CYS A 590 20.23 -47.16 12.91
CA CYS A 590 19.72 -48.18 12.01
C CYS A 590 20.79 -49.26 11.82
N ASP A 591 20.54 -50.45 12.36
CA ASP A 591 21.43 -51.61 12.24
C ASP A 591 20.97 -52.58 11.14
N LEU A 592 19.70 -52.46 10.74
CA LEU A 592 19.05 -53.26 9.70
C LEU A 592 18.55 -52.37 8.55
N LEU A 593 18.45 -52.96 7.36
CA LEU A 593 17.92 -52.37 6.13
C LEU A 593 16.89 -53.34 5.51
N LEU A 594 15.80 -52.77 5.00
CA LEU A 594 14.75 -53.53 4.32
C LEU A 594 15.02 -53.63 2.81
N ASN A 595 15.08 -54.85 2.27
CA ASN A 595 15.33 -55.10 0.85
C ASN A 595 14.05 -55.06 -0.02
N ASP A 596 14.19 -55.15 -1.35
CA ASP A 596 13.08 -55.12 -2.32
C ASP A 596 11.98 -56.18 -2.08
N LYS A 597 12.33 -57.27 -1.40
CA LYS A 597 11.43 -58.40 -1.11
C LYS A 597 10.71 -58.26 0.24
N GLY A 598 11.04 -57.23 1.02
CA GLY A 598 10.54 -57.02 2.39
C GLY A 598 11.32 -57.79 3.47
N GLU A 599 12.51 -58.30 3.17
CA GLU A 599 13.37 -59.02 4.12
C GLU A 599 14.32 -58.04 4.83
N GLU A 600 14.56 -58.24 6.13
CA GLU A 600 15.45 -57.41 6.95
C GLU A 600 16.88 -57.98 6.92
N VAL A 601 17.84 -57.14 6.53
CA VAL A 601 19.27 -57.49 6.29
C VAL A 601 20.15 -56.52 7.08
N GLU A 602 21.34 -56.93 7.54
CA GLU A 602 22.28 -56.03 8.22
C GLU A 602 22.70 -54.86 7.33
N LEU A 603 22.73 -53.64 7.88
CA LEU A 603 23.12 -52.42 7.16
C LEU A 603 24.64 -52.36 7.00
N THR A 604 25.15 -52.64 5.80
CA THR A 604 26.59 -52.54 5.52
C THR A 604 27.06 -51.09 5.39
N GLU A 605 28.33 -50.82 5.74
CA GLU A 605 28.95 -49.49 5.59
C GLU A 605 28.89 -48.96 4.14
N ALA A 606 28.95 -49.84 3.13
CA ALA A 606 28.81 -49.44 1.73
C ALA A 606 27.38 -48.94 1.39
N GLN A 607 26.34 -49.54 1.99
CA GLN A 607 24.97 -49.06 1.87
C GLN A 607 24.76 -47.75 2.66
N ARG A 608 25.33 -47.66 3.86
CA ARG A 608 25.29 -46.46 4.72
C ARG A 608 25.90 -45.25 4.02
N PHE A 609 27.11 -45.38 3.48
CA PHE A 609 27.79 -44.33 2.69
C PHE A 609 26.98 -43.92 1.45
N ARG A 610 26.28 -44.87 0.80
CA ARG A 610 25.39 -44.57 -0.34
C ARG A 610 24.14 -43.81 0.09
N ILE A 611 23.52 -44.14 1.24
CA ILE A 611 22.41 -43.37 1.83
C ILE A 611 22.87 -41.93 2.16
N GLU A 612 24.05 -41.77 2.76
CA GLU A 612 24.62 -40.45 3.06
C GLU A 612 24.91 -39.64 1.78
N THR A 613 25.41 -40.29 0.73
CA THR A 613 25.65 -39.67 -0.59
C THR A 613 24.34 -39.16 -1.23
N VAL A 614 23.25 -39.94 -1.19
CA VAL A 614 21.93 -39.53 -1.70
C VAL A 614 21.36 -38.39 -0.84
N LYS A 615 21.42 -38.50 0.49
CA LYS A 615 21.01 -37.45 1.43
C LYS A 615 21.70 -36.11 1.15
N ASP A 616 23.01 -36.12 0.96
CA ASP A 616 23.79 -34.93 0.62
C ASP A 616 23.48 -34.41 -0.79
N SER A 617 23.28 -35.30 -1.78
CA SER A 617 22.90 -34.93 -3.15
C SER A 617 21.57 -34.17 -3.18
N TRP A 618 20.55 -34.72 -2.54
CA TRP A 618 19.23 -34.08 -2.42
C TRP A 618 19.29 -32.79 -1.60
N SER A 619 20.12 -32.72 -0.56
CA SER A 619 20.32 -31.49 0.23
C SER A 619 20.94 -30.35 -0.61
N ARG A 620 21.83 -30.66 -1.57
CA ARG A 620 22.34 -29.68 -2.56
C ARG A 620 21.27 -29.24 -3.55
N GLN A 621 20.33 -30.12 -3.90
CA GLN A 621 19.13 -29.82 -4.71
C GLN A 621 18.03 -29.09 -3.89
N GLY A 622 18.34 -28.56 -2.70
CA GLY A 622 17.40 -27.85 -1.84
C GLY A 622 16.31 -28.72 -1.18
N LYS A 623 16.33 -30.04 -1.37
CA LYS A 623 15.32 -30.96 -0.84
C LYS A 623 15.56 -31.26 0.64
N ARG A 624 14.54 -31.09 1.47
CA ARG A 624 14.53 -31.49 2.89
C ARG A 624 14.35 -33.00 2.98
N VAL A 625 15.39 -33.70 3.39
CA VAL A 625 15.40 -35.17 3.50
C VAL A 625 14.86 -35.62 4.87
N ILE A 626 13.93 -36.58 4.87
CA ILE A 626 13.39 -37.23 6.08
C ILE A 626 13.60 -38.74 5.98
N LEU A 627 14.08 -39.36 7.07
CA LEU A 627 14.29 -40.82 7.17
C LEU A 627 13.08 -41.50 7.80
N LEU A 628 12.67 -42.64 7.24
CA LEU A 628 11.60 -43.53 7.72
C LEU A 628 12.19 -44.87 8.16
N ALA A 629 11.91 -45.28 9.40
CA ALA A 629 12.40 -46.54 9.97
C ALA A 629 11.34 -47.21 10.87
N ARG A 630 11.46 -48.53 11.04
CA ARG A 630 10.58 -49.36 11.90
C ARG A 630 11.38 -50.23 12.87
N LYS A 631 10.72 -50.76 13.89
CA LYS A 631 11.26 -51.78 14.80
C LYS A 631 10.13 -52.64 15.37
N PRO A 632 10.18 -53.98 15.27
CA PRO A 632 9.25 -54.86 15.99
C PRO A 632 9.36 -54.65 17.51
N THR A 633 8.24 -54.65 18.23
CA THR A 633 8.26 -54.45 19.69
C THR A 633 7.09 -55.17 20.38
N ILE A 634 7.18 -55.33 21.69
CA ILE A 634 6.23 -56.10 22.51
C ILE A 634 5.63 -55.19 23.59
N VAL A 635 4.33 -55.31 23.79
CA VAL A 635 3.50 -54.57 24.76
C VAL A 635 3.18 -55.54 25.93
N PRO A 636 3.06 -55.11 27.21
CA PRO A 636 2.83 -53.76 27.73
C PRO A 636 4.08 -53.00 28.20
N PHE A 637 3.97 -51.67 28.13
CA PHE A 637 4.87 -50.71 28.77
C PHE A 637 4.50 -50.53 30.26
N SER A 638 5.45 -50.04 31.07
CA SER A 638 5.22 -49.78 32.50
C SER A 638 4.49 -48.45 32.74
N SER A 639 4.49 -47.99 34.00
CA SER A 639 3.91 -46.69 34.40
C SER A 639 4.61 -45.45 33.82
N HIS A 640 5.73 -45.60 33.11
CA HIS A 640 6.47 -44.51 32.47
C HIS A 640 6.78 -44.81 30.98
N PRO A 641 5.76 -45.00 30.12
CA PRO A 641 5.93 -45.51 28.76
C PRO A 641 6.83 -44.64 27.88
N GLU A 642 6.80 -43.31 28.04
CA GLU A 642 7.62 -42.38 27.24
C GLU A 642 9.12 -42.68 27.37
N LYS A 643 9.61 -42.98 28.58
CA LYS A 643 11.03 -43.28 28.82
C LYS A 643 11.44 -44.61 28.17
N GLU A 644 10.58 -45.62 28.24
CA GLU A 644 10.83 -46.94 27.65
C GLU A 644 10.87 -46.86 26.12
N VAL A 645 9.93 -46.13 25.51
CA VAL A 645 9.88 -45.91 24.06
C VAL A 645 11.07 -45.06 23.59
N MET A 646 11.48 -44.05 24.35
CA MET A 646 12.68 -43.25 24.06
C MET A 646 14.00 -44.03 24.20
N VAL A 647 14.03 -45.11 25.01
CA VAL A 647 15.17 -46.06 25.04
C VAL A 647 15.09 -47.03 23.86
N ALA A 648 13.91 -47.59 23.58
CA ALA A 648 13.70 -48.54 22.47
C ALA A 648 14.04 -47.95 21.09
N ALA A 649 13.93 -46.62 20.93
CA ALA A 649 14.25 -45.86 19.72
C ALA A 649 15.70 -45.30 19.65
N ARG A 650 16.62 -45.76 20.50
CA ARG A 650 18.05 -45.36 20.44
C ARG A 650 18.88 -46.17 19.45
N GLU A 651 18.62 -47.47 19.34
CA GLU A 651 19.43 -48.47 18.63
C GLU A 651 18.49 -49.54 18.06
N GLY A 652 18.93 -50.39 17.14
CA GLY A 652 18.16 -51.52 16.62
C GLY A 652 17.00 -51.14 15.72
N LEU A 653 17.09 -50.03 14.96
CA LEU A 653 16.09 -49.66 13.97
C LEU A 653 16.34 -50.36 12.63
N THR A 654 15.25 -50.62 11.89
CA THR A 654 15.27 -51.07 10.49
C THR A 654 14.99 -49.88 9.58
N PHE A 655 15.98 -49.51 8.76
CA PHE A 655 15.85 -48.53 7.69
C PHE A 655 14.89 -49.04 6.61
N VAL A 656 13.90 -48.21 6.26
CA VAL A 656 12.95 -48.51 5.16
C VAL A 656 13.17 -47.58 3.97
N GLY A 657 13.48 -46.30 4.21
CA GLY A 657 13.82 -45.36 3.15
C GLY A 657 14.03 -43.93 3.63
N ILE A 658 14.41 -43.06 2.70
CA ILE A 658 14.38 -41.60 2.85
C ILE A 658 13.44 -40.99 1.81
N VAL A 659 12.81 -39.86 2.14
CA VAL A 659 11.99 -39.07 1.23
C VAL A 659 12.54 -37.66 1.08
N GLY A 660 12.62 -37.18 -0.16
CA GLY A 660 13.03 -35.83 -0.52
C GLY A 660 11.81 -34.92 -0.65
N ILE A 661 11.74 -33.89 0.20
CA ILE A 661 10.60 -32.97 0.26
C ILE A 661 11.05 -31.57 -0.16
N VAL A 662 10.40 -30.97 -1.14
CA VAL A 662 10.69 -29.60 -1.61
C VAL A 662 9.50 -28.68 -1.37
N ASP A 663 9.77 -27.38 -1.16
CA ASP A 663 8.79 -26.30 -1.26
C ASP A 663 9.01 -25.61 -2.62
N PRO A 664 8.23 -25.95 -3.65
CA PRO A 664 8.55 -25.52 -5.01
C PRO A 664 8.32 -24.01 -5.22
N PRO A 665 9.11 -23.36 -6.09
CA PRO A 665 8.83 -21.98 -6.51
C PRO A 665 7.44 -21.86 -7.15
N ARG A 666 6.83 -20.67 -7.08
CA ARG A 666 5.57 -20.40 -7.80
C ARG A 666 5.87 -20.30 -9.30
N ASP A 667 4.94 -20.80 -10.13
CA ASP A 667 5.20 -21.03 -11.56
C ASP A 667 5.45 -19.72 -12.32
N GLU A 668 4.95 -18.59 -11.81
CA GLU A 668 5.18 -17.25 -12.35
C GLU A 668 6.58 -16.67 -12.06
N ILE A 669 7.30 -17.13 -11.03
CA ILE A 669 8.48 -16.40 -10.49
C ILE A 669 9.59 -16.18 -11.52
N PRO A 670 10.01 -17.18 -12.33
CA PRO A 670 11.09 -16.97 -13.29
C PRO A 670 10.76 -15.89 -14.34
N GLU A 671 9.49 -15.77 -14.75
CA GLU A 671 9.05 -14.67 -15.61
C GLU A 671 9.01 -13.34 -14.86
N VAL A 672 8.51 -13.31 -13.63
CA VAL A 672 8.47 -12.08 -12.81
C VAL A 672 9.87 -11.52 -12.57
N VAL A 673 10.82 -12.37 -12.21
CA VAL A 673 12.23 -12.01 -12.01
C VAL A 673 12.84 -11.50 -13.33
N ARG A 674 12.60 -12.17 -14.45
CA ARG A 674 13.01 -11.72 -15.80
C ARG A 674 12.47 -10.33 -16.15
N VAL A 675 11.18 -10.06 -15.92
CA VAL A 675 10.54 -8.78 -16.26
C VAL A 675 11.02 -7.64 -15.35
N LEU A 676 11.16 -7.89 -14.05
CA LEU A 676 11.66 -6.88 -13.09
C LEU A 676 13.14 -6.54 -13.34
N ARG A 677 13.98 -7.53 -13.68
CA ARG A 677 15.34 -7.32 -14.18
C ARG A 677 15.36 -6.46 -15.45
N GLY A 678 14.45 -6.72 -16.39
CA GLY A 678 14.24 -5.88 -17.59
C GLY A 678 13.90 -4.42 -17.25
N ALA A 679 13.13 -4.21 -16.18
CA ALA A 679 12.82 -2.89 -15.62
C ALA A 679 13.96 -2.27 -14.77
N SER A 680 15.15 -2.89 -14.78
CA SER A 680 16.34 -2.57 -13.97
C SER A 680 16.10 -2.54 -12.46
N ILE A 681 15.17 -3.36 -11.97
CA ILE A 681 14.94 -3.60 -10.54
C ILE A 681 15.75 -4.84 -10.14
N ARG A 682 16.56 -4.72 -9.08
CA ARG A 682 17.30 -5.85 -8.52
C ARG A 682 16.42 -6.63 -7.56
N ILE A 683 16.51 -7.96 -7.59
CA ILE A 683 15.80 -8.85 -6.67
C ILE A 683 16.84 -9.62 -5.88
N PHE A 684 16.71 -9.60 -4.57
CA PHE A 684 17.57 -10.33 -3.63
C PHE A 684 16.72 -11.27 -2.78
N MET A 685 17.18 -12.49 -2.58
CA MET A 685 16.53 -13.43 -1.65
C MET A 685 17.06 -13.18 -0.23
N VAL A 686 16.17 -13.12 0.76
CA VAL A 686 16.49 -12.88 2.18
C VAL A 686 15.75 -13.88 3.05
N THR A 687 16.37 -15.01 3.37
CA THR A 687 15.71 -16.17 4.00
C THR A 687 16.46 -16.78 5.19
N GLY A 688 15.71 -17.43 6.08
CA GLY A 688 16.25 -18.22 7.20
C GLY A 688 16.80 -19.60 6.80
N ASP A 689 16.56 -20.05 5.56
CA ASP A 689 16.98 -21.37 5.09
C ASP A 689 18.51 -21.53 4.98
N PHE A 690 18.98 -22.78 4.85
CA PHE A 690 20.39 -23.11 4.68
C PHE A 690 20.96 -22.57 3.36
N LYS A 691 22.25 -22.20 3.36
CA LYS A 691 22.95 -21.56 2.22
C LYS A 691 22.75 -22.28 0.88
N LEU A 692 22.93 -23.60 0.86
CA LEU A 692 22.76 -24.42 -0.34
C LEU A 692 21.30 -24.46 -0.83
N THR A 693 20.34 -24.59 0.09
CA THR A 693 18.89 -24.57 -0.23
C THR A 693 18.45 -23.22 -0.79
N ALA A 694 18.89 -22.13 -0.17
CA ALA A 694 18.60 -20.78 -0.62
C ALA A 694 19.22 -20.50 -2.00
N GLN A 695 20.46 -20.98 -2.24
CA GLN A 695 21.11 -20.90 -3.55
C GLN A 695 20.34 -21.69 -4.62
N ALA A 696 20.01 -22.96 -4.38
CA ALA A 696 19.30 -23.80 -5.35
C ALA A 696 17.94 -23.20 -5.77
N ILE A 697 17.13 -22.74 -4.79
CA ILE A 697 15.85 -22.09 -5.09
C ILE A 697 16.06 -20.71 -5.76
N ALA A 698 17.16 -20.00 -5.48
CA ALA A 698 17.50 -18.76 -6.18
C ALA A 698 17.92 -18.99 -7.64
N GLU A 699 18.57 -20.11 -7.95
CA GLU A 699 18.88 -20.54 -9.32
C GLU A 699 17.58 -20.92 -10.06
N GLU A 700 16.69 -21.73 -9.46
CA GLU A 700 15.37 -22.05 -10.02
C GLU A 700 14.49 -20.82 -10.28
N CYS A 701 14.53 -19.83 -9.39
CA CYS A 701 13.81 -18.56 -9.54
C CYS A 701 14.44 -17.59 -10.56
N GLY A 702 15.63 -17.88 -11.09
CA GLY A 702 16.39 -16.94 -11.94
C GLY A 702 16.92 -15.71 -11.18
N ILE A 703 17.04 -15.79 -9.85
CA ILE A 703 17.66 -14.78 -8.99
C ILE A 703 19.18 -14.86 -9.06
N ILE A 704 19.75 -16.06 -9.31
CA ILE A 704 21.13 -16.26 -9.74
C ILE A 704 21.13 -16.71 -11.21
N SER A 705 21.94 -16.08 -12.08
CA SER A 705 22.00 -16.41 -13.52
C SER A 705 23.03 -17.49 -13.85
N ASN A 706 24.07 -17.66 -13.02
CA ASN A 706 25.18 -18.58 -13.31
C ASN A 706 25.81 -19.11 -12.02
N SER A 707 25.47 -20.35 -11.68
CA SER A 707 25.95 -21.05 -10.48
C SER A 707 27.46 -21.30 -10.43
N ALA A 708 28.15 -21.23 -11.58
CA ALA A 708 29.61 -21.36 -11.65
C ALA A 708 30.38 -20.07 -11.30
N LEU A 709 29.69 -18.93 -11.13
CA LEU A 709 30.28 -17.62 -10.79
C LEU A 709 29.57 -16.99 -9.58
N VAL A 710 29.46 -17.77 -8.52
CA VAL A 710 28.97 -17.35 -7.20
C VAL A 710 30.15 -16.96 -6.32
N ASP A 711 30.26 -15.67 -6.00
CA ASP A 711 31.20 -15.16 -5.01
C ASP A 711 30.74 -15.49 -3.58
N ASP A 712 31.71 -15.53 -2.66
CA ASP A 712 31.50 -15.69 -1.22
C ASP A 712 32.10 -14.48 -0.45
N ILE A 713 31.96 -14.42 0.87
CA ILE A 713 32.47 -13.30 1.69
C ILE A 713 33.97 -13.01 1.49
N SER A 714 34.77 -13.99 1.06
CA SER A 714 36.18 -13.85 0.68
C SER A 714 36.42 -12.86 -0.47
N ALA A 715 35.44 -12.61 -1.33
CA ALA A 715 35.52 -11.63 -2.42
C ALA A 715 35.36 -10.18 -1.95
N LEU A 716 34.83 -9.95 -0.73
CA LEU A 716 34.59 -8.61 -0.17
C LEU A 716 35.84 -8.08 0.53
N GLY A 717 36.78 -7.53 -0.25
CA GLY A 717 38.06 -7.02 0.26
C GLY A 717 37.92 -5.82 1.21
N ARG A 718 38.40 -5.96 2.45
CA ARG A 718 38.28 -4.92 3.50
C ARG A 718 38.86 -3.54 3.13
N ASP A 719 39.87 -3.51 2.26
CA ASP A 719 40.62 -2.30 1.86
C ASP A 719 39.95 -1.49 0.73
N GLY A 720 38.69 -1.78 0.37
CA GLY A 720 37.98 -1.09 -0.73
C GLY A 720 38.44 -1.45 -2.15
N LYS A 721 39.57 -2.17 -2.29
CA LYS A 721 40.10 -2.61 -3.60
C LYS A 721 39.15 -3.60 -4.28
N ILE A 722 38.83 -3.30 -5.53
CA ILE A 722 37.76 -3.96 -6.29
C ILE A 722 38.30 -5.26 -6.91
N GLY A 723 37.71 -6.39 -6.50
CA GLY A 723 37.89 -7.69 -7.16
C GLY A 723 37.23 -7.77 -8.54
N THR A 724 37.16 -8.97 -9.10
CA THR A 724 36.66 -9.26 -10.46
C THR A 724 35.14 -9.00 -10.64
N THR A 725 34.61 -9.33 -11.82
CA THR A 725 33.25 -9.01 -12.28
C THR A 725 32.14 -9.50 -11.35
N LYS A 726 31.69 -8.60 -10.46
CA LYS A 726 30.60 -8.80 -9.50
C LYS A 726 29.27 -9.13 -10.16
N GLN A 727 28.95 -10.42 -10.28
CA GLN A 727 27.64 -10.88 -10.77
C GLN A 727 26.77 -11.33 -9.60
N SER A 728 27.12 -12.45 -8.97
CA SER A 728 26.35 -13.09 -7.91
C SER A 728 27.16 -13.37 -6.65
N ILE A 729 26.54 -13.24 -5.48
CA ILE A 729 27.16 -13.49 -4.17
C ILE A 729 26.15 -14.09 -3.19
N VAL A 730 26.56 -15.10 -2.40
CA VAL A 730 25.71 -15.76 -1.39
C VAL A 730 26.33 -15.61 0.00
N LEU A 731 25.60 -14.97 0.92
CA LEU A 731 26.05 -14.67 2.29
C LEU A 731 25.16 -15.33 3.35
N SER A 732 25.77 -15.67 4.49
CA SER A 732 25.09 -16.27 5.65
C SER A 732 24.80 -15.24 6.75
N GLY A 733 23.72 -15.43 7.51
CA GLY A 733 23.33 -14.57 8.65
C GLY A 733 24.45 -14.21 9.63
N PRO A 734 25.30 -15.16 10.08
CA PRO A 734 26.45 -14.86 10.93
C PRO A 734 27.54 -14.02 10.25
N GLU A 735 27.72 -14.16 8.93
CA GLU A 735 28.74 -13.44 8.15
C GLU A 735 28.38 -11.95 8.03
N LEU A 736 27.11 -11.65 7.79
CA LEU A 736 26.51 -10.30 7.74
C LEU A 736 26.87 -9.40 8.94
N ILE A 737 27.00 -9.99 10.13
CA ILE A 737 27.34 -9.25 11.36
C ILE A 737 28.76 -8.67 11.25
N THR A 738 29.67 -9.37 10.58
CA THR A 738 31.12 -9.05 10.52
C THR A 738 31.51 -8.04 9.44
N LEU A 739 30.57 -7.63 8.57
CA LEU A 739 30.83 -6.75 7.44
C LEU A 739 31.00 -5.27 7.87
N ASN A 740 32.08 -4.63 7.40
CA ASN A 740 32.30 -3.19 7.55
C ASN A 740 31.58 -2.37 6.46
N GLU A 741 31.52 -1.05 6.61
CA GLU A 741 30.83 -0.16 5.65
C GLU A 741 31.36 -0.27 4.22
N ALA A 742 32.67 -0.40 4.02
CA ALA A 742 33.28 -0.55 2.70
C ALA A 742 32.95 -1.91 2.03
N GLN A 743 32.78 -2.97 2.82
CA GLN A 743 32.30 -4.27 2.32
C GLN A 743 30.80 -4.20 1.99
N TRP A 744 29.99 -3.46 2.76
CA TRP A 744 28.60 -3.16 2.41
C TRP A 744 28.49 -2.33 1.13
N ASP A 745 29.35 -1.33 0.93
CA ASP A 745 29.41 -0.56 -0.33
C ASP A 745 29.76 -1.46 -1.52
N GLN A 746 30.68 -2.40 -1.33
CA GLN A 746 31.04 -3.39 -2.35
C GLN A 746 29.92 -4.39 -2.63
N LEU A 747 29.19 -4.82 -1.60
CA LEU A 747 28.06 -5.74 -1.67
C LEU A 747 26.86 -5.09 -2.36
N CYS A 748 26.55 -3.83 -2.04
CA CYS A 748 25.47 -3.07 -2.66
C CYS A 748 25.70 -2.74 -4.15
N GLN A 749 26.86 -3.08 -4.72
CA GLN A 749 27.14 -3.03 -6.16
C GLN A 749 26.79 -4.33 -6.92
N TYR A 750 26.57 -5.46 -6.24
CA TYR A 750 26.18 -6.72 -6.91
C TYR A 750 24.77 -6.62 -7.52
N HIS A 751 24.57 -7.38 -8.59
CA HIS A 751 23.27 -7.48 -9.27
C HIS A 751 22.41 -8.63 -8.73
N GLU A 752 23.03 -9.69 -8.24
CA GLU A 752 22.40 -10.92 -7.75
C GLU A 752 22.92 -11.20 -6.35
N ILE A 753 22.04 -11.29 -5.35
CA ILE A 753 22.43 -11.49 -3.95
C ILE A 753 21.43 -12.43 -3.27
N VAL A 754 21.94 -13.41 -2.54
CA VAL A 754 21.16 -14.29 -1.67
C VAL A 754 21.72 -14.20 -0.26
N PHE A 755 20.84 -13.86 0.69
CA PHE A 755 21.13 -13.87 2.12
C PHE A 755 20.40 -15.07 2.74
N ALA A 756 21.16 -16.03 3.24
CA ALA A 756 20.68 -17.27 3.85
C ALA A 756 20.90 -17.27 5.37
N ARG A 757 20.16 -18.11 6.11
CA ARG A 757 20.18 -18.17 7.59
C ARG A 757 20.00 -16.80 8.27
N THR A 758 19.25 -15.88 7.67
CA THR A 758 19.01 -14.54 8.25
C THR A 758 18.00 -14.58 9.40
N THR A 759 18.29 -13.88 10.50
CA THR A 759 17.33 -13.59 11.57
C THR A 759 16.47 -12.35 11.24
N PRO A 760 15.32 -12.11 11.91
CA PRO A 760 14.46 -10.94 11.66
C PRO A 760 15.21 -9.59 11.75
N GLU A 761 16.13 -9.46 12.70
CA GLU A 761 16.94 -8.26 12.92
C GLU A 761 17.95 -8.07 11.77
N GLN A 762 18.46 -9.17 11.22
CA GLN A 762 19.34 -9.15 10.05
C GLN A 762 18.58 -8.78 8.78
N LYS A 763 17.33 -9.24 8.60
CA LYS A 763 16.45 -8.77 7.51
C LYS A 763 16.24 -7.26 7.59
N LEU A 764 15.92 -6.76 8.80
CA LEU A 764 15.78 -5.33 9.08
C LEU A 764 17.09 -4.55 8.84
N ARG A 765 18.26 -5.12 9.17
CA ARG A 765 19.56 -4.50 8.86
C ARG A 765 19.78 -4.41 7.35
N ILE A 766 19.55 -5.48 6.59
CA ILE A 766 19.72 -5.50 5.12
C ILE A 766 18.90 -4.37 4.48
N VAL A 767 17.62 -4.23 4.84
CA VAL A 767 16.75 -3.14 4.34
C VAL A 767 17.37 -1.75 4.62
N LYS A 768 17.80 -1.50 5.86
CA LYS A 768 18.40 -0.21 6.26
C LYS A 768 19.74 0.09 5.57
N GLU A 769 20.59 -0.92 5.38
CA GLU A 769 21.90 -0.77 4.72
C GLU A 769 21.77 -0.43 3.23
N PHE A 770 20.72 -0.92 2.55
CA PHE A 770 20.39 -0.52 1.18
C PHE A 770 19.74 0.87 1.10
N GLN A 771 18.85 1.22 2.04
CA GLN A 771 18.23 2.55 2.16
C GLN A 771 19.25 3.66 2.41
N ALA A 772 20.24 3.41 3.29
CA ALA A 772 21.34 4.33 3.55
C ALA A 772 22.17 4.67 2.30
N ARG A 773 22.12 3.80 1.27
CA ARG A 773 22.85 3.90 0.00
C ARG A 773 21.95 4.34 -1.16
N ASP A 774 20.93 5.14 -0.87
CA ASP A 774 19.99 5.74 -1.83
C ASP A 774 19.20 4.76 -2.72
N ASN A 775 19.03 3.50 -2.28
CA ASN A 775 18.09 2.58 -2.90
C ASN A 775 16.70 2.77 -2.27
N ILE A 776 15.65 2.69 -3.08
CA ILE A 776 14.28 2.54 -2.58
C ILE A 776 14.00 1.05 -2.51
N VAL A 777 13.81 0.57 -1.28
CA VAL A 777 13.73 -0.86 -0.97
C VAL A 777 12.27 -1.26 -0.77
N GLY A 778 11.81 -2.18 -1.62
CA GLY A 778 10.63 -2.99 -1.32
C GLY A 778 11.05 -4.25 -0.55
N MET A 779 10.26 -4.64 0.44
CA MET A 779 10.37 -5.95 1.09
C MET A 779 9.12 -6.77 0.76
N THR A 780 9.28 -8.02 0.32
CA THR A 780 8.19 -8.99 0.11
C THR A 780 8.33 -10.16 1.08
N GLY A 781 7.26 -10.48 1.81
CA GLY A 781 7.26 -11.53 2.84
C GLY A 781 5.86 -12.05 3.18
N ASP A 782 5.81 -13.15 3.92
CA ASP A 782 4.55 -13.78 4.37
C ASP A 782 4.57 -14.13 5.88
N GLY A 783 5.75 -14.31 6.47
CA GLY A 783 5.91 -14.76 7.85
C GLY A 783 5.99 -13.63 8.87
N VAL A 784 5.68 -13.97 10.12
CA VAL A 784 5.90 -13.11 11.32
C VAL A 784 7.31 -12.51 11.34
N ASN A 785 8.30 -13.34 10.99
CA ASN A 785 9.72 -12.99 10.92
C ASN A 785 10.04 -11.83 9.95
N ASP A 786 9.18 -11.55 8.98
CA ASP A 786 9.37 -10.48 8.01
C ASP A 786 8.81 -9.14 8.48
N ALA A 787 7.85 -9.13 9.41
CA ALA A 787 7.09 -7.94 9.81
C ALA A 787 7.95 -6.72 10.19
N PRO A 788 9.05 -6.83 10.97
CA PRO A 788 9.93 -5.69 11.26
C PRO A 788 10.59 -5.11 10.00
N SER A 789 10.95 -5.96 9.03
CA SER A 789 11.58 -5.55 7.77
C SER A 789 10.57 -5.02 6.74
N LEU A 790 9.36 -5.60 6.70
CA LEU A 790 8.22 -5.09 5.93
C LEU A 790 7.84 -3.66 6.36
N LYS A 791 7.77 -3.41 7.68
CA LYS A 791 7.41 -2.10 8.24
C LYS A 791 8.49 -1.03 8.06
N ALA A 792 9.75 -1.43 7.90
CA ALA A 792 10.91 -0.52 7.75
C ALA A 792 11.32 -0.25 6.29
N ALA A 793 10.86 -1.07 5.35
CA ALA A 793 11.04 -0.84 3.92
C ALA A 793 10.37 0.47 3.47
N ASP A 794 10.78 1.01 2.32
CA ASP A 794 10.06 2.13 1.69
C ASP A 794 8.67 1.72 1.21
N ILE A 795 8.49 0.41 0.99
CA ILE A 795 7.22 -0.26 0.76
C ILE A 795 7.27 -1.70 1.26
N GLY A 796 6.47 -2.01 2.28
CA GLY A 796 6.20 -3.39 2.68
C GLY A 796 5.14 -4.04 1.77
N ILE A 797 5.37 -5.27 1.32
CA ILE A 797 4.47 -6.04 0.44
C ILE A 797 4.22 -7.43 1.05
N ALA A 798 2.99 -7.71 1.46
CA ALA A 798 2.58 -9.01 1.96
C ALA A 798 1.90 -9.86 0.88
N MET A 799 2.02 -11.18 0.98
CA MET A 799 1.14 -12.10 0.27
C MET A 799 -0.21 -12.21 1.01
N GLY A 800 -1.33 -12.30 0.28
CA GLY A 800 -2.66 -12.53 0.86
C GLY A 800 -2.85 -13.93 1.48
N SER A 801 -1.88 -14.83 1.27
CA SER A 801 -1.75 -16.11 1.97
C SER A 801 -0.80 -16.08 3.16
N GLY A 802 -0.25 -14.91 3.51
CA GLY A 802 0.67 -14.73 4.61
C GLY A 802 -0.02 -14.61 5.97
N SER A 803 0.79 -14.59 7.01
CA SER A 803 0.36 -14.34 8.38
C SER A 803 -0.25 -12.95 8.55
N ASP A 804 -1.22 -12.85 9.46
CA ASP A 804 -1.90 -11.60 9.83
C ASP A 804 -0.90 -10.48 10.18
N ILE A 805 0.23 -10.82 10.84
CA ILE A 805 1.30 -9.87 11.20
C ILE A 805 2.01 -9.31 9.97
N ALA A 806 2.37 -10.16 9.01
CA ALA A 806 2.99 -9.71 7.76
C ALA A 806 2.01 -8.85 6.94
N ILE A 807 0.74 -9.29 6.88
CA ILE A 807 -0.35 -8.54 6.24
C ILE A 807 -0.58 -7.19 6.92
N GLU A 808 -0.49 -7.09 8.24
CA GLU A 808 -0.65 -5.85 9.01
C GLU A 808 0.56 -4.91 8.90
N ALA A 809 1.78 -5.44 8.91
CA ALA A 809 3.02 -4.67 8.80
C ALA A 809 3.23 -4.05 7.41
N ALA A 810 2.78 -4.71 6.34
CA ALA A 810 2.96 -4.27 4.96
C ALA A 810 2.08 -3.07 4.55
N ASP A 811 2.53 -2.25 3.60
CA ASP A 811 1.74 -1.17 2.97
C ASP A 811 0.82 -1.67 1.85
N MET A 812 1.20 -2.78 1.21
CA MET A 812 0.52 -3.41 0.09
C MET A 812 0.30 -4.91 0.38
N VAL A 813 -0.82 -5.46 -0.07
CA VAL A 813 -1.09 -6.91 -0.05
C VAL A 813 -1.41 -7.41 -1.46
N LEU A 814 -0.73 -8.47 -1.90
CA LEU A 814 -1.00 -9.16 -3.16
C LEU A 814 -1.94 -10.34 -2.89
N LEU A 815 -3.24 -10.20 -3.22
CA LEU A 815 -4.29 -11.12 -2.76
C LEU A 815 -4.32 -12.48 -3.48
N ASP A 816 -3.38 -12.77 -4.40
CA ASP A 816 -3.49 -13.91 -5.33
C ASP A 816 -2.11 -14.41 -5.80
N SER A 817 -1.50 -13.73 -6.77
CA SER A 817 -0.22 -14.10 -7.40
C SER A 817 0.85 -13.03 -7.19
N PHE A 818 2.11 -13.46 -7.06
CA PHE A 818 3.26 -12.56 -6.96
C PHE A 818 3.44 -11.72 -8.23
N ALA A 819 3.02 -12.22 -9.40
CA ALA A 819 3.12 -11.49 -10.68
C ALA A 819 2.37 -10.16 -10.74
N ALA A 820 1.42 -9.95 -9.84
CA ALA A 820 0.74 -8.67 -9.66
C ALA A 820 1.72 -7.51 -9.38
N ILE A 821 2.90 -7.78 -8.81
CA ILE A 821 3.95 -6.79 -8.56
C ILE A 821 4.44 -6.09 -9.84
N ILE A 822 4.47 -6.79 -10.99
CA ILE A 822 4.86 -6.21 -12.29
C ILE A 822 3.91 -5.06 -12.65
N GLN A 823 2.60 -5.33 -12.54
CA GLN A 823 1.55 -4.37 -12.86
C GLN A 823 1.57 -3.21 -11.85
N ALA A 824 1.80 -3.52 -10.58
CA ALA A 824 1.87 -2.53 -9.51
C ALA A 824 3.05 -1.55 -9.72
N VAL A 825 4.23 -2.03 -10.13
CA VAL A 825 5.36 -1.19 -10.57
C VAL A 825 5.01 -0.38 -11.82
N GLN A 826 4.41 -1.00 -12.84
CA GLN A 826 4.04 -0.33 -14.09
C GLN A 826 3.09 0.85 -13.84
N TYR A 827 2.05 0.65 -13.02
CA TYR A 827 1.10 1.69 -12.68
C TYR A 827 1.65 2.72 -11.67
N GLY A 828 2.56 2.33 -10.77
CA GLY A 828 3.27 3.28 -9.92
C GLY A 828 4.15 4.25 -10.73
N ARG A 829 4.87 3.73 -11.74
CA ARG A 829 5.62 4.55 -12.71
C ARG A 829 4.70 5.46 -13.54
N LEU A 830 3.50 4.98 -13.89
CA LEU A 830 2.51 5.75 -14.65
C LEU A 830 2.03 7.02 -13.94
N VAL A 831 1.72 6.96 -12.63
CA VAL A 831 1.24 8.15 -11.88
C VAL A 831 2.21 9.31 -12.04
N TYR A 832 3.51 9.03 -11.90
CA TYR A 832 4.58 10.02 -11.99
C TYR A 832 4.78 10.56 -13.41
N ASP A 833 4.68 9.73 -14.44
CA ASP A 833 4.75 10.18 -15.83
C ASP A 833 3.52 11.01 -16.25
N ASN A 834 2.31 10.62 -15.84
CA ASN A 834 1.10 11.39 -16.12
C ASN A 834 1.13 12.76 -15.41
N LEU A 835 1.65 12.83 -14.19
CA LEU A 835 1.89 14.12 -13.51
C LEU A 835 2.87 15.02 -14.27
N LYS A 836 3.94 14.48 -14.86
CA LYS A 836 4.84 15.27 -15.72
C LYS A 836 4.14 15.80 -16.96
N LYS A 837 3.26 14.99 -17.58
CA LYS A 837 2.44 15.42 -18.73
C LYS A 837 1.51 16.57 -18.34
N THR A 838 0.81 16.45 -17.20
CA THR A 838 -0.04 17.53 -16.66
C THR A 838 0.75 18.83 -16.43
N ILE A 839 1.95 18.76 -15.84
CA ILE A 839 2.75 19.98 -15.58
C ILE A 839 3.24 20.63 -16.88
N VAL A 840 3.63 19.84 -17.90
CA VAL A 840 4.00 20.39 -19.22
C VAL A 840 2.81 20.94 -19.99
N TYR A 841 1.58 20.46 -19.73
CA TYR A 841 0.37 21.01 -20.31
C TYR A 841 -0.08 22.34 -19.65
N LEU A 842 0.01 22.45 -18.31
CA LEU A 842 -0.49 23.62 -17.56
C LEU A 842 0.45 24.85 -17.61
N LEU A 843 1.77 24.63 -17.62
CA LEU A 843 2.75 25.73 -17.53
C LEU A 843 2.84 26.65 -18.78
N PRO A 844 2.69 26.19 -20.03
CA PRO A 844 2.81 27.03 -21.23
C PRO A 844 1.78 28.16 -21.35
N ALA A 845 0.49 27.83 -21.33
CA ALA A 845 -0.57 28.82 -21.46
C ALA A 845 -0.77 29.56 -20.12
N GLY A 846 -1.22 28.85 -19.09
CA GLY A 846 -1.62 29.42 -17.79
C GLY A 846 -0.53 30.25 -17.13
N SER A 847 0.71 29.74 -17.06
CA SER A 847 1.79 30.44 -16.36
C SER A 847 2.63 31.38 -17.24
N PHE A 848 3.00 30.98 -18.46
CA PHE A 848 3.86 31.81 -19.31
C PHE A 848 3.06 32.78 -20.19
N SER A 849 2.11 32.27 -20.97
CA SER A 849 1.39 33.10 -21.96
C SER A 849 0.47 34.13 -21.30
N GLU A 850 -0.22 33.79 -20.21
CA GLU A 850 -1.09 34.74 -19.49
C GLU A 850 -0.31 35.83 -18.74
N LEU A 851 0.96 35.60 -18.34
CA LEU A 851 1.78 36.64 -17.70
C LEU A 851 2.06 37.80 -18.68
N TRP A 852 2.45 37.49 -19.91
CA TRP A 852 3.01 38.51 -20.81
C TRP A 852 2.08 39.69 -21.10
N PRO A 853 0.76 39.54 -21.31
CA PRO A 853 -0.18 40.66 -21.41
C PRO A 853 -0.10 41.68 -20.27
N VAL A 854 0.13 41.23 -19.03
CA VAL A 854 0.33 42.12 -17.87
C VAL A 854 1.71 42.79 -17.93
N VAL A 855 2.76 42.02 -18.24
CA VAL A 855 4.13 42.55 -18.36
C VAL A 855 4.23 43.59 -19.48
N THR A 856 3.63 43.36 -20.64
CA THR A 856 3.64 44.30 -21.77
C THR A 856 2.86 45.58 -21.46
N ASN A 857 1.79 45.49 -20.66
CA ASN A 857 1.01 46.65 -20.23
C ASN A 857 1.80 47.56 -19.27
N VAL A 858 2.49 46.97 -18.29
CA VAL A 858 3.30 47.70 -17.30
C VAL A 858 4.62 48.22 -17.90
N ALA A 859 5.29 47.44 -18.76
CA ALA A 859 6.63 47.76 -19.27
C ALA A 859 6.64 48.56 -20.59
N PHE A 860 5.70 48.30 -21.51
CA PHE A 860 5.70 48.90 -22.86
C PHE A 860 4.52 49.82 -23.15
N GLY A 861 3.60 50.03 -22.19
CA GLY A 861 2.52 51.01 -22.32
C GLY A 861 1.42 50.62 -23.31
N ILE A 862 1.29 49.32 -23.59
CA ILE A 862 0.29 48.74 -24.51
C ILE A 862 -0.97 48.37 -23.71
N PRO A 863 -2.20 48.56 -24.24
CA PRO A 863 -3.42 48.01 -23.61
C PRO A 863 -3.26 46.53 -23.21
N GLN A 864 -3.78 46.13 -22.04
CA GLN A 864 -3.66 44.75 -21.54
C GLN A 864 -4.48 43.81 -22.43
N ILE A 865 -3.81 43.14 -23.38
CA ILE A 865 -4.51 42.39 -24.44
C ILE A 865 -5.37 41.26 -23.87
N LEU A 866 -4.91 40.47 -22.91
CA LEU A 866 -5.75 39.44 -22.29
C LEU A 866 -6.44 40.00 -21.04
N SER A 867 -7.77 39.98 -21.01
CA SER A 867 -8.53 40.35 -19.81
C SER A 867 -8.23 39.41 -18.64
N SER A 868 -8.09 39.98 -17.44
CA SER A 868 -7.86 39.27 -16.18
C SER A 868 -8.96 38.24 -15.85
N PHE A 869 -10.17 38.42 -16.38
CA PHE A 869 -11.24 37.43 -16.27
C PHE A 869 -10.93 36.18 -17.11
N LEU A 870 -10.45 36.38 -18.34
CA LEU A 870 -10.21 35.29 -19.30
C LEU A 870 -9.06 34.38 -18.87
N MET A 871 -8.05 34.93 -18.18
CA MET A 871 -7.01 34.18 -17.46
C MET A 871 -7.61 33.14 -16.50
N ILE A 872 -8.53 33.59 -15.62
CA ILE A 872 -9.22 32.71 -14.66
C ILE A 872 -10.03 31.62 -15.38
N ILE A 873 -10.67 31.95 -16.50
CA ILE A 873 -11.44 30.98 -17.29
C ILE A 873 -10.56 29.88 -17.90
N ILE A 874 -9.37 30.21 -18.41
CA ILE A 874 -8.41 29.21 -18.89
C ILE A 874 -7.95 28.33 -17.72
N CYS A 875 -7.30 28.94 -16.73
CA CYS A 875 -6.68 28.24 -15.61
C CYS A 875 -7.66 27.38 -14.78
N CYS A 876 -8.88 27.86 -14.53
CA CYS A 876 -9.83 27.20 -13.63
C CYS A 876 -10.86 26.30 -14.32
N LEU A 877 -11.14 26.48 -15.63
CA LEU A 877 -12.12 25.65 -16.35
C LEU A 877 -11.47 24.76 -17.42
N THR A 878 -10.85 25.34 -18.46
CA THR A 878 -10.35 24.54 -19.60
C THR A 878 -9.19 23.66 -19.19
N ASP A 879 -8.25 24.23 -18.44
CA ASP A 879 -7.01 23.55 -18.06
C ASP A 879 -7.24 22.53 -16.93
N CYS A 880 -8.16 22.79 -16.01
CA CYS A 880 -8.63 21.80 -15.03
C CYS A 880 -9.27 20.57 -15.71
N ALA A 881 -10.13 20.78 -16.72
CA ALA A 881 -10.74 19.68 -17.47
C ALA A 881 -9.70 18.87 -18.24
N ALA A 882 -8.79 19.52 -18.95
CA ALA A 882 -7.71 18.86 -19.69
C ALA A 882 -6.75 18.09 -18.76
N ALA A 883 -6.36 18.67 -17.62
CA ALA A 883 -5.51 18.03 -16.61
C ALA A 883 -6.12 16.73 -16.04
N ILE A 884 -7.44 16.67 -15.84
CA ILE A 884 -8.17 15.44 -15.47
C ILE A 884 -8.02 14.37 -16.57
N THR A 885 -8.08 14.71 -17.86
CA THR A 885 -7.96 13.71 -18.94
C THR A 885 -6.55 13.12 -19.05
N LEU A 886 -5.51 13.91 -18.75
CA LEU A 886 -4.12 13.43 -18.70
C LEU A 886 -3.90 12.44 -17.55
N ALA A 887 -4.68 12.51 -16.46
CA ALA A 887 -4.63 11.51 -15.39
C ALA A 887 -5.13 10.11 -15.84
N TYR A 888 -5.99 10.04 -16.86
CA TYR A 888 -6.49 8.78 -17.44
C TYR A 888 -5.55 8.16 -18.51
N GLU A 889 -4.45 8.84 -18.86
CA GLU A 889 -3.58 8.42 -19.96
C GLU A 889 -2.84 7.11 -19.67
N LYS A 890 -2.58 6.31 -20.72
CA LYS A 890 -2.06 4.94 -20.63
C LYS A 890 -0.52 4.88 -20.60
N PRO A 891 0.07 3.83 -19.99
CA PRO A 891 1.52 3.72 -19.91
C PRO A 891 2.14 3.56 -21.30
N GLU A 892 3.15 4.40 -21.57
CA GLU A 892 4.00 4.26 -22.76
C GLU A 892 4.75 2.92 -22.71
N ALA A 893 4.92 2.27 -23.86
CA ALA A 893 5.46 0.91 -23.96
C ALA A 893 6.88 0.74 -23.39
N ASP A 894 7.64 1.83 -23.22
CA ASP A 894 8.98 1.82 -22.63
C ASP A 894 9.01 2.05 -21.10
N VAL A 895 7.87 2.26 -20.43
CA VAL A 895 7.79 2.48 -18.97
C VAL A 895 8.46 1.36 -18.15
N MET A 896 8.38 0.11 -18.64
CA MET A 896 9.02 -1.06 -18.02
C MET A 896 10.42 -1.40 -18.59
N LEU A 897 10.96 -0.58 -19.50
CA LEU A 897 12.33 -0.71 -20.03
C LEU A 897 13.27 0.39 -19.52
N ARG A 898 12.72 1.46 -18.92
CA ARG A 898 13.49 2.51 -18.24
C ARG A 898 13.95 2.00 -16.86
N PRO A 899 15.09 2.46 -16.34
CA PRO A 899 15.49 2.19 -14.96
C PRO A 899 14.59 2.92 -13.95
N PRO A 900 14.56 2.49 -12.68
CA PRO A 900 13.91 3.21 -11.58
C PRO A 900 14.43 4.65 -11.46
N ARG A 901 13.56 5.59 -11.07
CA ARG A 901 13.97 6.99 -10.83
C ARG A 901 14.87 7.06 -9.61
N ASN A 902 15.95 7.85 -9.65
CA ASN A 902 16.68 8.20 -8.43
C ASN A 902 16.00 9.42 -7.77
N PRO A 903 15.44 9.32 -6.54
CA PRO A 903 14.67 10.43 -5.96
C PRO A 903 15.47 11.72 -5.69
N LYS A 904 16.80 11.64 -5.58
CA LYS A 904 17.66 12.84 -5.42
C LYS A 904 17.92 13.55 -6.74
N LYS A 905 18.01 12.82 -7.85
CA LYS A 905 18.40 13.32 -9.19
C LYS A 905 17.19 13.56 -10.12
N ASP A 906 16.27 12.62 -10.18
CA ASP A 906 15.15 12.60 -11.12
C ASP A 906 13.91 13.22 -10.48
N ARG A 907 13.86 14.56 -10.55
CA ARG A 907 12.81 15.39 -9.94
C ARG A 907 11.55 15.47 -10.79
N LEU A 908 10.42 15.77 -10.15
CA LEU A 908 9.13 15.93 -10.82
C LEU A 908 9.19 17.10 -11.81
N VAL A 909 9.75 18.23 -11.37
CA VAL A 909 10.00 19.40 -12.21
C VAL A 909 11.49 19.61 -12.37
N ASN A 910 12.00 19.23 -13.55
CA ASN A 910 13.39 19.38 -13.95
C ASN A 910 13.57 20.70 -14.73
N ALA A 911 14.80 21.25 -14.76
CA ALA A 911 15.12 22.42 -15.58
C ALA A 911 14.81 22.22 -17.08
N ARG A 912 14.94 20.99 -17.61
CA ARG A 912 14.53 20.64 -18.99
C ARG A 912 13.03 20.74 -19.22
N LEU A 913 12.23 20.41 -18.20
CA LEU A 913 10.77 20.45 -18.25
C LEU A 913 10.31 21.91 -18.28
N ILE A 914 10.84 22.75 -17.40
CA ILE A 914 10.60 24.21 -17.40
C ILE A 914 11.08 24.83 -18.72
N PHE A 915 12.27 24.45 -19.21
CA PHE A 915 12.81 24.97 -20.46
C PHE A 915 11.90 24.67 -21.65
N HIS A 916 11.42 23.43 -21.77
CA HIS A 916 10.46 23.06 -22.81
C HIS A 916 9.14 23.82 -22.65
N ALA A 917 8.53 23.78 -21.46
CA ALA A 917 7.22 24.39 -21.21
C ALA A 917 7.22 25.91 -21.46
N TYR A 918 8.22 26.65 -20.98
CA TYR A 918 8.26 28.11 -21.13
C TYR A 918 8.91 28.57 -22.45
N PHE A 919 10.09 28.06 -22.83
CA PHE A 919 10.85 28.60 -23.97
C PHE A 919 10.56 27.92 -25.30
N VAL A 920 9.91 26.76 -25.33
CA VAL A 920 9.51 26.07 -26.58
C VAL A 920 8.01 26.17 -26.80
N VAL A 921 7.19 25.83 -25.81
CA VAL A 921 5.72 25.84 -25.94
C VAL A 921 5.15 27.23 -25.64
N GLY A 922 5.33 27.73 -24.41
CA GLY A 922 4.75 29.00 -23.96
C GLY A 922 5.21 30.20 -24.78
N LEU A 923 6.48 30.25 -25.18
CA LEU A 923 6.99 31.31 -26.07
C LEU A 923 6.33 31.29 -27.46
N LEU A 924 6.02 30.10 -28.00
CA LEU A 924 5.34 29.94 -29.28
C LEU A 924 3.86 30.33 -29.18
N GLU A 925 3.16 29.83 -28.17
CA GLU A 925 1.75 30.16 -27.88
C GLU A 925 1.57 31.66 -27.63
N CYS A 926 2.37 32.24 -26.73
CA CYS A 926 2.41 33.67 -26.45
C CYS A 926 2.66 34.50 -27.71
N PHE A 927 3.73 34.20 -28.47
CA PHE A 927 4.08 34.94 -29.67
C PHE A 927 2.96 34.91 -30.73
N LEU A 928 2.34 33.76 -30.97
CA LEU A 928 1.27 33.61 -31.95
C LEU A 928 -0.04 34.26 -31.49
N ALA A 929 -0.38 34.18 -30.20
CA ALA A 929 -1.54 34.87 -29.64
C ALA A 929 -1.40 36.41 -29.70
N PHE A 930 -0.22 36.95 -29.37
CA PHE A 930 0.08 38.38 -29.58
C PHE A 930 0.01 38.76 -31.06
N THR A 931 0.62 37.97 -31.95
CA THR A 931 0.63 38.22 -33.39
C THR A 931 -0.79 38.28 -33.96
N MET A 932 -1.64 37.29 -33.64
CA MET A 932 -3.04 37.25 -34.04
C MET A 932 -3.84 38.46 -33.56
N SER A 933 -3.57 38.91 -32.33
CA SER A 933 -4.30 40.01 -31.69
C SER A 933 -3.91 41.36 -32.29
N PHE A 934 -2.62 41.66 -32.42
CA PHE A 934 -2.17 42.90 -33.07
C PHE A 934 -2.54 42.96 -34.56
N TRP A 935 -2.46 41.82 -35.27
CA TRP A 935 -2.88 41.73 -36.68
C TRP A 935 -4.39 41.97 -36.86
N TYR A 936 -5.21 41.62 -35.86
CA TYR A 936 -6.62 42.02 -35.83
C TYR A 936 -6.79 43.54 -35.71
N MET A 937 -6.06 44.16 -34.78
CA MET A 937 -6.11 45.62 -34.56
C MET A 937 -5.63 46.39 -35.80
N GLU A 938 -4.55 45.95 -36.44
CA GLU A 938 -4.02 46.52 -37.68
C GLU A 938 -5.05 46.45 -38.82
N ARG A 939 -5.72 45.31 -38.99
CA ARG A 939 -6.85 45.14 -39.95
C ARG A 939 -8.07 46.00 -39.62
N LYS A 940 -8.22 46.45 -38.38
CA LYS A 940 -9.25 47.41 -37.92
C LYS A 940 -8.80 48.88 -37.99
N GLY A 941 -7.62 49.15 -38.53
CA GLY A 941 -7.05 50.49 -38.71
C GLY A 941 -6.24 51.01 -37.53
N VAL A 942 -5.97 50.19 -36.51
CA VAL A 942 -5.16 50.57 -35.33
C VAL A 942 -3.80 49.87 -35.39
N PRO A 943 -2.76 50.49 -35.98
CA PRO A 943 -1.45 49.87 -36.14
C PRO A 943 -0.71 49.77 -34.79
N PHE A 944 0.19 48.79 -34.66
CA PHE A 944 1.00 48.57 -33.45
C PHE A 944 1.78 49.83 -33.01
N THR A 945 2.22 50.67 -33.95
CA THR A 945 2.90 51.95 -33.72
C THR A 945 2.04 53.00 -33.02
N ALA A 946 0.70 52.91 -33.08
CA ALA A 946 -0.21 53.80 -32.37
C ALA A 946 -0.33 53.46 -30.87
N MET A 947 0.21 52.32 -30.42
CA MET A 947 0.14 51.85 -29.03
C MET A 947 1.52 51.68 -28.37
N TRP A 948 2.55 51.33 -29.16
CA TRP A 948 3.89 51.04 -28.64
C TRP A 948 4.52 52.25 -27.92
N LEU A 949 4.80 52.11 -26.62
CA LEU A 949 5.38 53.15 -25.75
C LEU A 949 4.54 54.44 -25.66
N LYS A 950 3.23 54.38 -25.94
CA LYS A 950 2.31 55.53 -25.89
C LYS A 950 1.63 55.74 -24.53
N PHE A 951 1.53 54.70 -23.70
CA PHE A 951 1.00 54.77 -22.32
C PHE A 951 -0.38 55.47 -22.22
N GLY A 952 -1.27 55.15 -23.16
CA GLY A 952 -2.64 55.69 -23.23
C GLY A 952 -2.79 57.05 -23.91
N VAL A 953 -1.70 57.69 -24.34
CA VAL A 953 -1.73 58.93 -25.13
C VAL A 953 -1.75 58.58 -26.61
N TYR A 954 -2.94 58.45 -27.18
CA TYR A 954 -3.13 58.22 -28.62
C TYR A 954 -2.95 59.52 -29.42
N ASP A 955 -2.55 59.39 -30.70
CA ASP A 955 -2.48 60.53 -31.62
C ASP A 955 -3.90 60.93 -32.07
N GLU A 956 -4.14 62.21 -32.36
CA GLU A 956 -5.48 62.81 -32.63
C GLU A 956 -6.31 62.14 -33.76
N GLN A 957 -5.70 61.24 -34.53
CA GLN A 957 -6.34 60.45 -35.58
C GLN A 957 -7.09 59.21 -35.05
N TYR A 958 -6.91 58.85 -33.77
CA TYR A 958 -7.50 57.66 -33.15
C TYR A 958 -8.41 58.03 -31.98
N ASP A 959 -9.68 57.67 -32.10
CA ASP A 959 -10.66 57.78 -31.01
C ASP A 959 -10.36 56.74 -29.89
N PRO A 960 -10.11 57.18 -28.64
CA PRO A 960 -9.81 56.27 -27.52
C PRO A 960 -10.88 55.21 -27.26
N ASP A 961 -12.16 55.53 -27.47
CA ASP A 961 -13.27 54.60 -27.22
C ASP A 961 -13.29 53.50 -28.29
N TYR A 962 -13.13 53.86 -29.58
CA TYR A 962 -12.95 52.90 -30.67
C TYR A 962 -11.71 52.01 -30.49
N VAL A 963 -10.57 52.59 -30.08
CA VAL A 963 -9.34 51.80 -29.79
C VAL A 963 -9.58 50.81 -28.65
N THR A 964 -10.35 51.19 -27.63
CA THR A 964 -10.71 50.32 -26.50
C THR A 964 -11.62 49.17 -26.93
N GLU A 965 -12.65 49.42 -27.76
CA GLU A 965 -13.50 48.35 -28.29
C GLU A 965 -12.72 47.40 -29.23
N VAL A 966 -11.82 47.93 -30.07
CA VAL A 966 -10.94 47.10 -30.92
C VAL A 966 -9.96 46.27 -30.07
N ALA A 967 -9.48 46.80 -28.95
CA ALA A 967 -8.67 46.04 -27.99
C ALA A 967 -9.48 44.92 -27.29
N ASN A 968 -10.74 45.16 -26.92
CA ASN A 968 -11.65 44.14 -26.36
C ASN A 968 -11.98 43.01 -27.37
N GLN A 969 -12.09 43.34 -28.66
CA GLN A 969 -12.16 42.36 -29.73
C GLN A 969 -10.85 41.56 -29.86
N ALA A 970 -9.69 42.23 -29.81
CA ALA A 970 -8.38 41.57 -29.84
C ALA A 970 -8.13 40.67 -28.61
N SER A 971 -8.62 41.04 -27.43
CA SER A 971 -8.63 40.22 -26.20
C SER A 971 -9.36 38.90 -26.38
N SER A 972 -10.53 38.98 -27.02
CA SER A 972 -11.33 37.81 -27.37
C SER A 972 -10.58 36.91 -28.37
N VAL A 973 -9.89 37.49 -29.37
CA VAL A 973 -9.01 36.76 -30.31
C VAL A 973 -7.82 36.10 -29.62
N TYR A 974 -7.17 36.77 -28.65
CA TYR A 974 -6.07 36.21 -27.87
C TYR A 974 -6.50 34.96 -27.10
N PHE A 975 -7.62 35.06 -26.38
CA PHE A 975 -8.20 33.98 -25.59
C PHE A 975 -8.55 32.76 -26.46
N VAL A 976 -9.23 32.96 -27.59
CA VAL A 976 -9.53 31.85 -28.52
C VAL A 976 -8.27 31.26 -29.15
N THR A 977 -7.26 32.08 -29.44
CA THR A 977 -5.97 31.58 -29.95
C THR A 977 -5.30 30.64 -28.93
N LEU A 978 -5.24 31.03 -27.65
CA LEU A 978 -4.69 30.15 -26.60
C LEU A 978 -5.51 28.87 -26.40
N VAL A 979 -6.84 28.96 -26.26
CA VAL A 979 -7.68 27.77 -26.01
C VAL A 979 -7.61 26.77 -27.17
N ILE A 980 -7.62 27.25 -28.41
CA ILE A 980 -7.47 26.38 -29.60
C ILE A 980 -6.04 25.81 -29.67
N MET A 981 -4.98 26.57 -29.38
CA MET A 981 -3.62 26.02 -29.35
C MET A 981 -3.44 24.97 -28.23
N GLN A 982 -3.99 25.21 -27.03
CA GLN A 982 -3.96 24.24 -25.92
C GLN A 982 -4.65 22.92 -26.27
N ILE A 983 -5.68 22.91 -27.11
CA ILE A 983 -6.30 21.66 -27.62
C ILE A 983 -5.30 20.79 -28.40
N PHE A 984 -4.41 21.39 -29.20
CA PHE A 984 -3.35 20.66 -29.89
C PHE A 984 -2.14 20.37 -28.99
N ASN A 985 -1.82 21.25 -28.04
CA ASN A 985 -0.79 20.99 -27.03
C ASN A 985 -1.18 19.81 -26.10
N LEU A 986 -2.46 19.68 -25.76
CA LEU A 986 -3.01 18.52 -25.05
C LEU A 986 -2.78 17.22 -25.82
N LEU A 987 -3.00 17.21 -27.15
CA LEU A 987 -2.71 16.07 -28.02
C LEU A 987 -1.21 15.75 -28.10
N ALA A 988 -0.35 16.77 -28.17
CA ALA A 988 1.10 16.61 -28.21
C ALA A 988 1.65 16.02 -26.89
N THR A 989 1.26 16.59 -25.75
CA THR A 989 1.76 16.24 -24.41
C THR A 989 1.30 14.87 -23.88
N ARG A 990 0.35 14.19 -24.55
CA ARG A 990 -0.07 12.81 -24.22
C ARG A 990 1.09 11.81 -24.13
N THR A 991 2.16 11.98 -24.92
CA THR A 991 3.30 11.06 -24.97
C THR A 991 4.63 11.80 -24.86
N ARG A 992 5.54 11.28 -24.03
CA ARG A 992 6.88 11.87 -23.85
C ARG A 992 7.84 11.47 -24.96
N ARG A 993 7.79 10.18 -25.36
CA ARG A 993 8.72 9.56 -26.32
C ARG A 993 8.02 8.89 -27.50
N LEU A 994 6.87 8.28 -27.29
CA LEU A 994 6.11 7.63 -28.38
C LEU A 994 5.40 8.65 -29.27
N SER A 995 5.14 8.26 -30.52
CA SER A 995 4.34 9.05 -31.46
C SER A 995 2.84 8.93 -31.16
N ILE A 996 2.07 9.98 -31.43
CA ILE A 996 0.61 9.93 -31.45
C ILE A 996 0.06 8.80 -32.35
N PHE A 997 0.75 8.42 -33.42
CA PHE A 997 0.36 7.28 -34.28
C PHE A 997 0.72 5.91 -33.68
N GLN A 998 1.66 5.84 -32.73
CA GLN A 998 2.02 4.63 -32.00
C GLN A 998 1.17 4.43 -30.74
N GLN A 999 0.71 5.53 -30.12
CA GLN A 999 -0.22 5.54 -28.99
C GLN A 999 -1.52 6.28 -29.38
N PRO A 1000 -2.29 5.78 -30.37
CA PRO A 1000 -3.42 6.51 -30.93
C PRO A 1000 -4.50 6.79 -29.86
N PRO A 1001 -5.12 7.99 -29.89
CA PRO A 1001 -6.16 8.36 -28.92
C PRO A 1001 -7.47 7.58 -29.13
N ILE A 1002 -7.68 7.04 -30.34
CA ILE A 1002 -8.86 6.29 -30.80
C ILE A 1002 -8.38 4.89 -31.30
N PHE A 1003 -9.32 3.99 -31.55
CA PHE A 1003 -9.16 2.67 -32.21
C PHE A 1003 -8.44 1.58 -31.41
N ASN A 1004 -7.32 1.85 -30.72
CA ASN A 1004 -6.61 0.84 -29.95
C ASN A 1004 -7.07 0.79 -28.48
N LYS A 1005 -7.75 -0.30 -28.09
CA LYS A 1005 -8.26 -0.51 -26.72
C LYS A 1005 -7.19 -0.44 -25.61
N ALA A 1006 -5.92 -0.72 -25.92
CA ALA A 1006 -4.83 -0.65 -24.95
C ALA A 1006 -4.34 0.78 -24.66
N THR A 1007 -4.47 1.70 -25.63
CA THR A 1007 -3.86 3.05 -25.60
C THR A 1007 -4.85 4.21 -25.67
N GLN A 1008 -6.10 3.94 -26.02
CA GLN A 1008 -7.14 4.96 -26.20
C GLN A 1008 -7.45 5.70 -24.88
N ASN A 1009 -7.70 7.00 -25.00
CA ASN A 1009 -8.12 7.85 -23.89
C ASN A 1009 -9.36 8.66 -24.32
N TRP A 1010 -10.53 8.05 -24.19
CA TRP A 1010 -11.80 8.63 -24.63
C TRP A 1010 -12.20 9.90 -23.85
N SER A 1011 -11.64 10.13 -22.66
CA SER A 1011 -11.95 11.32 -21.84
C SER A 1011 -11.49 12.63 -22.47
N LEU A 1012 -10.49 12.56 -23.36
CA LEU A 1012 -9.86 13.70 -24.03
C LEU A 1012 -10.80 14.44 -24.99
N PHE A 1013 -11.67 13.73 -25.71
CA PHE A 1013 -12.61 14.35 -26.67
C PHE A 1013 -13.70 15.21 -25.98
N PRO A 1014 -14.38 14.74 -24.92
CA PRO A 1014 -15.22 15.58 -24.08
C PRO A 1014 -14.53 16.84 -23.54
N ALA A 1015 -13.26 16.77 -23.14
CA ALA A 1015 -12.54 17.96 -22.63
C ALA A 1015 -12.23 18.99 -23.73
N MET A 1016 -11.83 18.55 -24.94
CA MET A 1016 -11.65 19.46 -26.08
C MET A 1016 -12.97 20.12 -26.50
N ILE A 1017 -14.08 19.36 -26.50
CA ILE A 1017 -15.43 19.90 -26.76
C ILE A 1017 -15.84 20.88 -25.65
N PHE A 1018 -15.60 20.55 -24.38
CA PHE A 1018 -15.87 21.43 -23.25
C PHE A 1018 -15.11 22.76 -23.35
N ALA A 1019 -13.83 22.75 -23.71
CA ALA A 1019 -13.04 23.96 -23.91
C ALA A 1019 -13.62 24.86 -25.03
N ILE A 1020 -14.08 24.26 -26.13
CA ILE A 1020 -14.79 24.98 -27.21
C ILE A 1020 -16.12 25.56 -26.71
N VAL A 1021 -16.90 24.81 -25.92
CA VAL A 1021 -18.17 25.28 -25.33
C VAL A 1021 -17.95 26.44 -24.36
N VAL A 1022 -16.89 26.41 -23.54
CA VAL A 1022 -16.48 27.52 -22.66
C VAL A 1022 -16.21 28.78 -23.48
N VAL A 1023 -15.50 28.68 -24.61
CA VAL A 1023 -15.31 29.82 -25.54
C VAL A 1023 -16.64 30.36 -26.05
N PHE A 1024 -17.56 29.50 -26.50
CA PHE A 1024 -18.87 29.95 -26.98
C PHE A 1024 -19.68 30.68 -25.89
N ILE A 1025 -19.64 30.19 -24.65
CA ILE A 1025 -20.30 30.84 -23.51
C ILE A 1025 -19.78 32.27 -23.31
N PHE A 1026 -18.46 32.46 -23.20
CA PHE A 1026 -17.90 33.77 -22.82
C PHE A 1026 -17.72 34.76 -23.98
N CYS A 1027 -17.64 34.30 -25.24
CA CYS A 1027 -17.47 35.19 -26.40
C CYS A 1027 -18.76 35.48 -27.18
N TYR A 1028 -19.86 34.74 -27.01
CA TYR A 1028 -21.07 34.87 -27.86
C TYR A 1028 -22.38 35.13 -27.11
N ILE A 1029 -22.42 35.11 -25.77
CA ILE A 1029 -23.61 35.47 -24.99
C ILE A 1029 -23.62 37.00 -24.73
N PRO A 1030 -24.59 37.79 -25.25
CA PRO A 1030 -24.53 39.25 -25.17
C PRO A 1030 -24.44 39.81 -23.74
N SER A 1031 -25.23 39.27 -22.80
CA SER A 1031 -25.21 39.72 -21.39
C SER A 1031 -23.86 39.49 -20.68
N LEU A 1032 -23.00 38.62 -21.22
CA LEU A 1032 -21.64 38.40 -20.73
C LEU A 1032 -20.63 39.35 -21.39
N GLN A 1033 -20.82 39.69 -22.68
CA GLN A 1033 -19.98 40.63 -23.43
C GLN A 1033 -19.90 42.01 -22.77
N ASP A 1034 -21.04 42.56 -22.35
CA ASP A 1034 -21.12 43.87 -21.69
C ASP A 1034 -20.61 43.87 -20.24
N THR A 1035 -20.45 42.69 -19.63
CA THR A 1035 -20.04 42.53 -18.21
C THR A 1035 -18.55 42.19 -18.06
N ILE A 1036 -17.95 41.59 -19.09
CA ILE A 1036 -16.61 40.96 -19.06
C ILE A 1036 -15.64 41.59 -20.08
N ASP A 1037 -16.14 42.54 -20.89
CA ASP A 1037 -15.40 43.18 -21.99
C ASP A 1037 -14.96 42.20 -23.10
N THR A 1038 -15.74 41.13 -23.30
CA THR A 1038 -15.59 40.22 -24.46
C THR A 1038 -16.44 40.66 -25.64
N ARG A 1039 -16.13 40.16 -26.84
CA ARG A 1039 -16.86 40.42 -28.10
C ARG A 1039 -16.91 39.17 -28.99
N THR A 1040 -17.83 39.18 -29.96
CA THR A 1040 -17.91 38.14 -30.99
C THR A 1040 -16.69 38.16 -31.91
N ILE A 1041 -16.25 36.98 -32.35
CA ILE A 1041 -15.05 36.81 -33.19
C ILE A 1041 -15.45 36.25 -34.57
N SER A 1042 -14.82 36.72 -35.64
CA SER A 1042 -15.02 36.17 -36.99
C SER A 1042 -14.40 34.79 -37.16
N VAL A 1043 -15.01 33.98 -38.04
CA VAL A 1043 -14.69 32.56 -38.23
C VAL A 1043 -13.23 32.30 -38.64
N GLU A 1044 -12.57 33.26 -39.29
CA GLU A 1044 -11.15 33.15 -39.69
C GLU A 1044 -10.20 32.96 -38.49
N HIS A 1045 -10.48 33.61 -37.35
CA HIS A 1045 -9.65 33.53 -36.14
C HIS A 1045 -9.92 32.27 -35.30
N TRP A 1046 -10.81 31.38 -35.75
CA TRP A 1046 -10.90 30.01 -35.23
C TRP A 1046 -10.00 29.04 -36.02
N PHE A 1047 -9.99 29.17 -37.36
CA PHE A 1047 -9.22 28.28 -38.22
C PHE A 1047 -7.72 28.58 -38.25
N LEU A 1048 -7.31 29.85 -38.10
CA LEU A 1048 -5.89 30.22 -38.06
C LEU A 1048 -5.15 29.65 -36.82
N PRO A 1049 -5.66 29.78 -35.58
CA PRO A 1049 -5.09 29.08 -34.42
C PRO A 1049 -5.10 27.55 -34.54
N ALA A 1050 -6.11 26.96 -35.20
CA ALA A 1050 -6.13 25.52 -35.45
C ALA A 1050 -5.01 25.07 -36.41
N ALA A 1051 -4.68 25.88 -37.42
CA ALA A 1051 -3.52 25.65 -38.28
C ALA A 1051 -2.19 25.79 -37.51
N PHE A 1052 -2.07 26.76 -36.61
CA PHE A 1052 -0.90 26.91 -35.74
C PHE A 1052 -0.75 25.74 -34.75
N GLY A 1053 -1.84 25.28 -34.14
CA GLY A 1053 -1.86 24.11 -33.26
C GLY A 1053 -1.50 22.82 -33.99
N MET A 1054 -1.98 22.64 -35.23
CA MET A 1054 -1.52 21.54 -36.10
C MET A 1054 -0.02 21.64 -36.41
N GLY A 1055 0.48 22.85 -36.67
CA GLY A 1055 1.91 23.14 -36.78
C GLY A 1055 2.70 22.69 -35.55
N TRP A 1056 2.27 23.10 -34.35
CA TRP A 1056 2.87 22.66 -33.09
C TRP A 1056 2.88 21.13 -32.93
N LEU A 1057 1.76 20.46 -33.20
CA LEU A 1057 1.66 19.00 -33.14
C LEU A 1057 2.66 18.31 -34.07
N THR A 1058 2.87 18.82 -35.30
CA THR A 1058 3.88 18.27 -36.21
C THR A 1058 5.32 18.54 -35.75
N ILE A 1059 5.60 19.69 -35.14
CA ILE A 1059 6.91 20.02 -34.56
C ILE A 1059 7.24 19.08 -33.39
N ASP A 1060 6.28 18.80 -32.52
CA ASP A 1060 6.47 17.89 -31.39
C ASP A 1060 6.61 16.42 -31.83
N GLU A 1061 5.85 15.98 -32.84
CA GLU A 1061 6.03 14.64 -33.43
C GLU A 1061 7.37 14.49 -34.16
N ALA A 1062 7.87 15.55 -34.81
CA ALA A 1062 9.23 15.60 -35.35
C ALA A 1062 10.28 15.54 -34.22
N ARG A 1063 10.10 16.25 -33.10
CA ARG A 1063 10.94 16.13 -31.90
C ARG A 1063 10.95 14.69 -31.39
N LYS A 1064 9.79 14.07 -31.17
CA LYS A 1064 9.65 12.67 -30.74
C LYS A 1064 10.33 11.70 -31.70
N TYR A 1065 10.23 11.93 -33.02
CA TYR A 1065 10.93 11.13 -34.03
C TYR A 1065 12.45 11.24 -33.89
N CYS A 1066 12.99 12.46 -33.81
CA CYS A 1066 14.42 12.70 -33.61
C CYS A 1066 14.95 12.09 -32.30
N VAL A 1067 14.18 12.18 -31.19
CA VAL A 1067 14.51 11.59 -29.88
C VAL A 1067 14.50 10.06 -29.89
N ARG A 1068 13.69 9.43 -30.75
CA ARG A 1068 13.69 7.98 -30.99
C ARG A 1068 14.83 7.54 -31.91
N ARG A 1069 15.09 8.28 -33.00
CA ARG A 1069 16.11 7.93 -34.02
C ARG A 1069 17.55 8.21 -33.56
N TRP A 1070 17.78 9.26 -32.78
CA TRP A 1070 19.10 9.65 -32.26
C TRP A 1070 19.07 9.85 -30.73
N PRO A 1071 18.98 8.77 -29.93
CA PRO A 1071 18.82 8.86 -28.47
C PRO A 1071 19.99 9.55 -27.73
N ASN A 1072 21.19 9.59 -28.34
CA ASN A 1072 22.35 10.30 -27.80
C ASN A 1072 22.53 11.73 -28.36
N GLY A 1073 21.64 12.16 -29.27
CA GLY A 1073 21.70 13.47 -29.94
C GLY A 1073 21.34 14.64 -29.03
N LEU A 1074 21.65 15.87 -29.47
CA LEU A 1074 21.43 17.09 -28.70
C LEU A 1074 19.95 17.30 -28.35
N LEU A 1075 19.02 17.05 -29.29
CA LEU A 1075 17.58 17.10 -29.04
C LEU A 1075 17.13 16.08 -27.97
N ALA A 1076 17.72 14.89 -27.91
CA ALA A 1076 17.41 13.88 -26.90
C ALA A 1076 17.98 14.23 -25.51
N LYS A 1077 19.08 14.99 -25.45
CA LYS A 1077 19.63 15.53 -24.19
C LYS A 1077 18.83 16.71 -23.64
N ILE A 1078 18.14 17.47 -24.50
CA ILE A 1078 17.30 18.62 -24.12
C ILE A 1078 15.85 18.20 -23.83
N ALA A 1079 15.36 17.11 -24.43
CA ALA A 1079 14.02 16.57 -24.17
C ALA A 1079 13.74 16.29 -22.68
N TRP A 1080 12.45 16.41 -22.31
CA TRP A 1080 11.94 16.48 -20.93
C TRP A 1080 11.56 15.14 -20.32
#